data_AF-A0A2P7YTQ4-F1
#
_entry.id   AF-A0A2P7YTQ4-F1
#
_cell.length_a   1.000
_cell.length_b   1.000
_cell.length_c   1.000
_cell.angle_alpha   90.00
_cell.angle_beta   90.00
_cell.angle_gamma   90.00
#
_symmetry.space_group_name_H-M   'P 1'
#
loop_
_entity.id
_entity.type
_entity.pdbx_description
1 polymer ?
#
loop_
_entity_poly.entity_id
_entity_poly.type
_entity_poly.pdbx_seq_one_letter_code
_entity_poly.pdbx_strand_id
1 'polypeptide(L)'
;MNTQHLLFIRRAEHLEDVENKISAILEKDLSKYVSHDVSTFYVGKSLWTVTTLELGDIPHLDPQIDKAPFIEEARRREGIVGLGSGPYLDDGTCRIVQSLINKAQLHVDPFKAVKYSDVFRLAVKRGSPFALLTLRVGNIHIPYEPGFQNQTMSDYYKFHAQKVVSSITEESNTSGAVHGKLVVTYNLPTAYAQLGITNVVAPSARLPDVFNILLKQHGLAFYAIYVDVTDRFFRSVEGMKPGNVVASQYFDMLEGSRAIEIGNLRLDTGLIKLKQEEIMFDAAAPQDVDNVLGSMNHITMLLMLWFLGLSLPVTLLSNRYVLDFLQSYHRSGGQLDKTSLVNHRLHKDGFTELDLDESLLVNKVLRAFVAGICKFSGVVREIALNVLYDEEDLTTRNMDLDMLSAVDPSVIIETIEEAKAWVQGKEKSGLLIDYLSLAAALVSICDVVRSTISLYYPGEKLSFSSIGNIKDLAKKLENETLGLGPELSVSKFVQTDCNNKHIPYDNFLVEQKQAYTDLWKMAAEIETFVTAFSKFDNVRQLQSFLRFSMAPRMTADYSSVARGFYQLFFIRDDKSIVGLEESVGSTAIRLMENLSCAGTSVLDTASWKIPEEDPFKKEQMHRDALSRIGALLDDIENAMYKMLSNYGNNKCRQRQFDNQTIVIWDTLQYTSENLELYLFSKFAIGDRLAPDSMEPALPVTAFAYHTKLNVMLETILSGFELNLYKPFEAAQMYWYASYLAENDHANISVRVKQINNGKLASVLSLAKKIKKAKAGPKKEEFKKLHKALTEAAVPQVKSNLLYIEQFLEPSILAIQMLCIAVSQTLLLYQLLGANMGKPPAIVDDELLYNLRMKPWRSVEVPACPSFTEYQEATEFYTSFDKLGPDMKKQRYINVIGDLRRNFSGSLQLLSDIVEKFDADSMKPFFKGSEKDARLWYDNIRKACGAYLEELESLELKIKSDSVESDTKVKISETFHEYFPIYTMVTKQK
;
A
#
# COMPACT_ATOMS: atom_id res chain seq x y z
N MET A 1 -21.83 40.58 -7.02
CA MET A 1 -20.86 41.21 -6.12
C MET A 1 -19.72 41.77 -6.95
N ASN A 2 -19.04 42.82 -6.50
CA ASN A 2 -17.75 43.22 -7.08
C ASN A 2 -16.65 42.57 -6.26
N THR A 3 -15.97 41.57 -6.81
CA THR A 3 -14.68 41.09 -6.27
C THR A 3 -13.52 41.82 -6.96
N GLN A 4 -12.51 42.15 -6.17
CA GLN A 4 -11.30 42.87 -6.55
C GLN A 4 -10.10 41.99 -6.18
N HIS A 5 -9.41 41.48 -7.19
CA HIS A 5 -8.18 40.72 -7.01
C HIS A 5 -6.97 41.66 -7.05
N LEU A 6 -6.08 41.55 -6.06
CA LEU A 6 -4.84 42.30 -5.94
C LEU A 6 -3.67 41.31 -6.11
N LEU A 7 -2.92 41.49 -7.20
CA LEU A 7 -1.85 40.57 -7.61
C LEU A 7 -0.47 41.12 -7.26
N PHE A 8 0.37 40.26 -6.71
CA PHE A 8 1.62 40.64 -6.07
C PHE A 8 2.76 39.70 -6.46
N ILE A 9 3.92 40.22 -6.87
CA ILE A 9 5.04 39.39 -7.39
C ILE A 9 6.37 39.79 -6.70
N ARG A 10 7.15 38.81 -6.26
CA ARG A 10 8.46 39.02 -5.61
C ARG A 10 9.40 37.82 -5.83
N ARG A 11 10.63 37.91 -5.33
CA ARG A 11 11.50 36.75 -5.11
C ARG A 11 11.23 36.16 -3.72
N ALA A 12 11.44 34.86 -3.56
CA ALA A 12 11.23 34.18 -2.27
C ALA A 12 12.08 34.77 -1.12
N GLU A 13 13.26 35.31 -1.44
CA GLU A 13 14.18 35.97 -0.48
C GLU A 13 13.67 37.32 0.09
N HIS A 14 12.50 37.81 -0.34
CA HIS A 14 11.94 39.11 0.07
C HIS A 14 10.43 39.02 0.40
N LEU A 15 10.00 37.98 1.12
CA LEU A 15 8.58 37.71 1.43
C LEU A 15 7.98 38.66 2.50
N GLU A 16 8.75 38.99 3.53
CA GLU A 16 8.33 39.81 4.68
C GLU A 16 7.96 41.26 4.29
N ASP A 17 8.77 41.83 3.41
CA ASP A 17 8.61 43.11 2.70
C ASP A 17 7.19 43.32 2.17
N VAL A 18 6.57 42.20 1.81
CA VAL A 18 5.37 42.16 1.03
C VAL A 18 4.15 41.74 1.88
N GLU A 19 4.30 40.83 2.85
CA GLU A 19 3.31 40.54 3.93
C GLU A 19 2.71 41.81 4.56
N ASN A 20 3.58 42.74 4.92
CA ASN A 20 3.22 43.98 5.62
C ASN A 20 2.19 44.83 4.85
N LYS A 21 2.08 44.68 3.52
CA LYS A 21 1.10 45.42 2.71
C LYS A 21 -0.29 44.78 2.70
N ILE A 22 -0.43 43.46 2.88
CA ILE A 22 -1.77 42.86 3.01
C ILE A 22 -2.41 43.31 4.33
N SER A 23 -1.66 43.30 5.45
CA SER A 23 -2.15 43.86 6.73
C SER A 23 -2.66 45.29 6.57
N ALA A 24 -1.84 46.19 6.00
CA ALA A 24 -2.19 47.60 5.79
C ALA A 24 -3.30 47.85 4.74
N ILE A 25 -3.78 46.80 4.05
CA ILE A 25 -4.99 46.84 3.20
C ILE A 25 -6.20 46.37 4.02
N LEU A 26 -6.08 45.22 4.71
CA LEU A 26 -7.18 44.61 5.47
C LEU A 26 -7.56 45.41 6.73
N GLU A 27 -6.62 46.10 7.37
CA GLU A 27 -6.86 47.01 8.51
C GLU A 27 -7.88 48.12 8.20
N LYS A 28 -8.11 48.45 6.93
CA LYS A 28 -9.02 49.53 6.50
C LYS A 28 -10.47 49.09 6.37
N ASP A 29 -10.71 47.83 5.99
CA ASP A 29 -12.04 47.23 5.88
C ASP A 29 -11.93 45.69 5.85
N LEU A 30 -11.83 45.09 7.04
CA LEU A 30 -11.67 43.64 7.19
C LEU A 30 -12.87 42.84 6.63
N SER A 31 -14.05 43.48 6.53
CA SER A 31 -15.29 42.83 6.07
C SER A 31 -15.26 42.39 4.61
N LYS A 32 -14.26 42.88 3.86
CA LYS A 32 -14.07 42.57 2.44
C LYS A 32 -13.11 41.42 2.17
N TYR A 33 -12.42 40.81 3.13
CA TYR A 33 -11.53 39.68 2.83
C TYR A 33 -12.31 38.46 2.30
N VAL A 34 -11.85 37.86 1.20
CA VAL A 34 -12.46 36.64 0.61
C VAL A 34 -11.47 35.47 0.61
N SER A 35 -10.30 35.65 0.00
CA SER A 35 -9.29 34.60 -0.16
C SER A 35 -7.89 35.20 -0.38
N HIS A 36 -6.84 34.42 -0.19
CA HIS A 36 -5.55 34.70 -0.83
C HIS A 36 -4.81 33.42 -1.20
N ASP A 37 -4.12 33.46 -2.35
CA ASP A 37 -3.50 32.31 -3.01
C ASP A 37 -2.01 32.57 -3.27
N VAL A 38 -1.18 31.53 -3.29
CA VAL A 38 0.29 31.64 -3.48
C VAL A 38 0.79 30.66 -4.54
N SER A 39 1.60 31.15 -5.48
CA SER A 39 2.24 30.33 -6.52
C SER A 39 3.74 30.61 -6.61
N THR A 40 4.57 29.60 -6.88
CA THR A 40 6.04 29.77 -6.97
C THR A 40 6.60 29.19 -8.27
N PHE A 41 7.66 29.80 -8.80
CA PHE A 41 8.24 29.45 -10.10
C PHE A 41 9.72 29.86 -10.20
N TYR A 42 10.53 29.07 -10.91
CA TYR A 42 11.94 29.37 -11.13
C TYR A 42 12.17 30.21 -12.39
N VAL A 43 13.09 31.17 -12.30
CA VAL A 43 13.63 31.89 -13.46
C VAL A 43 15.15 31.86 -13.39
N GLY A 44 15.78 31.13 -14.31
CA GLY A 44 17.23 30.88 -14.27
C GLY A 44 17.61 30.09 -13.02
N LYS A 45 18.31 30.74 -12.08
CA LYS A 45 18.70 30.17 -10.77
C LYS A 45 17.96 30.77 -9.57
N SER A 46 16.96 31.63 -9.80
CA SER A 46 16.25 32.34 -8.72
C SER A 46 14.79 31.87 -8.62
N LEU A 47 14.32 31.68 -7.38
CA LEU A 47 12.93 31.34 -7.07
C LEU A 47 12.09 32.61 -6.90
N TRP A 48 10.97 32.67 -7.61
CA TRP A 48 10.00 33.76 -7.58
C TRP A 48 8.65 33.28 -7.04
N THR A 49 7.89 34.22 -6.49
CA THR A 49 6.59 34.01 -5.85
C THR A 49 5.56 35.00 -6.40
N VAL A 50 4.33 34.53 -6.55
CA VAL A 50 3.14 35.34 -6.87
C VAL A 50 2.09 35.13 -5.78
N THR A 51 1.30 36.17 -5.52
CA THR A 51 0.10 36.13 -4.68
C THR A 51 -1.08 36.68 -5.45
N THR A 52 -2.26 36.13 -5.17
CA THR A 52 -3.54 36.78 -5.42
C THR A 52 -4.19 37.05 -4.07
N LEU A 53 -4.67 38.27 -3.80
CA LEU A 53 -5.54 38.61 -2.66
C LEU A 53 -6.90 39.02 -3.21
N GLU A 54 -7.97 38.33 -2.82
CA GLU A 54 -9.34 38.64 -3.24
C GLU A 54 -10.09 39.40 -2.16
N LEU A 55 -10.74 40.50 -2.58
CA LEU A 55 -11.58 41.35 -1.74
C LEU A 55 -12.99 41.48 -2.33
N GLY A 56 -14.06 41.43 -1.55
CA GLY A 56 -15.43 41.59 -2.05
C GLY A 56 -16.50 41.70 -0.96
N ASP A 57 -17.62 42.37 -1.27
CA ASP A 57 -18.73 42.59 -0.33
C ASP A 57 -19.58 41.30 -0.16
N ILE A 58 -19.26 40.49 0.85
CA ILE A 58 -20.02 39.26 1.22
C ILE A 58 -20.98 39.57 2.40
N PRO A 59 -22.27 39.18 2.34
CA PRO A 59 -23.22 39.46 3.43
C PRO A 59 -22.95 38.68 4.74
N HIS A 60 -22.39 39.38 5.73
CA HIS A 60 -22.39 39.10 7.18
C HIS A 60 -21.97 37.71 7.69
N LEU A 61 -20.84 37.70 8.41
CA LEU A 61 -20.60 36.83 9.56
C LEU A 61 -20.87 37.60 10.88
N ASP A 62 -21.06 36.86 11.97
CA ASP A 62 -21.61 37.34 13.26
C ASP A 62 -20.61 38.19 14.08
N PRO A 63 -20.96 39.38 14.61
CA PRO A 63 -20.00 40.30 15.26
C PRO A 63 -19.43 39.91 16.64
N GLN A 64 -19.54 38.65 17.10
CA GLN A 64 -19.08 38.21 18.43
C GLN A 64 -17.97 37.15 18.41
N ILE A 65 -16.80 37.51 17.86
CA ILE A 65 -15.56 36.75 18.05
C ILE A 65 -14.51 37.67 18.71
N ASP A 66 -13.87 37.15 19.76
CA ASP A 66 -13.05 37.93 20.69
C ASP A 66 -11.63 38.24 20.14
N LYS A 67 -10.94 39.19 20.77
CA LYS A 67 -9.73 39.84 20.25
C LYS A 67 -8.45 39.01 20.44
N ALA A 68 -8.30 37.97 19.64
CA ALA A 68 -7.00 37.46 19.21
C ALA A 68 -6.55 38.18 17.91
N PRO A 69 -5.26 38.17 17.53
CA PRO A 69 -4.82 38.73 16.24
C PRO A 69 -5.34 37.85 15.09
N PHE A 70 -6.45 38.26 14.45
CA PHE A 70 -7.22 37.47 13.48
C PHE A 70 -6.41 36.82 12.34
N ILE A 71 -5.29 37.41 11.95
CA ILE A 71 -4.35 36.85 10.96
C ILE A 71 -3.78 35.48 11.39
N GLU A 72 -3.63 35.23 12.70
CA GLU A 72 -3.02 34.01 13.23
C GLU A 72 -3.96 32.80 13.13
N GLU A 73 -5.25 32.94 13.44
CA GLU A 73 -6.25 31.87 13.27
C GLU A 73 -6.61 31.63 11.79
N ALA A 74 -6.51 32.64 10.92
CA ALA A 74 -6.58 32.44 9.47
C ALA A 74 -5.40 31.59 8.96
N ARG A 75 -4.16 31.98 9.32
CA ARG A 75 -2.94 31.20 9.04
C ARG A 75 -3.00 29.78 9.62
N ARG A 76 -3.69 29.58 10.74
CA ARG A 76 -3.88 28.25 11.36
C ARG A 76 -4.90 27.35 10.64
N ARG A 77 -5.74 27.90 9.76
CA ARG A 77 -6.72 27.15 8.95
C ARG A 77 -6.25 26.88 7.52
N GLU A 78 -5.46 27.78 6.95
CA GLU A 78 -4.96 27.67 5.57
C GLU A 78 -3.47 27.25 5.50
N GLY A 79 -2.76 27.22 6.63
CA GLY A 79 -1.54 26.43 6.83
C GLY A 79 -0.22 27.01 6.32
N ILE A 80 -0.22 28.16 5.63
CA ILE A 80 0.97 28.82 5.06
C ILE A 80 0.91 30.36 5.26
N VAL A 81 2.07 31.01 5.14
CA VAL A 81 2.28 32.42 5.52
C VAL A 81 2.72 33.28 4.32
N GLY A 82 1.79 34.10 3.80
CA GLY A 82 1.98 35.56 3.60
C GLY A 82 2.71 36.12 2.35
N LEU A 83 2.15 37.18 1.73
CA LEU A 83 2.75 38.13 0.75
C LEU A 83 1.97 39.50 0.77
N GLY A 84 2.07 40.58 -0.09
CA GLY A 84 2.59 40.85 -1.44
C GLY A 84 2.74 42.39 -1.88
N SER A 85 3.57 42.72 -2.92
CA SER A 85 3.93 44.03 -3.61
C SER A 85 5.11 44.92 -3.08
N GLY A 86 5.87 45.76 -3.84
CA GLY A 86 5.80 46.44 -5.17
C GLY A 86 6.04 47.99 -5.04
N PRO A 87 6.35 48.83 -6.09
CA PRO A 87 6.69 48.60 -7.51
C PRO A 87 7.85 49.48 -8.14
N TYR A 88 8.44 49.09 -9.31
CA TYR A 88 8.70 49.92 -10.53
C TYR A 88 9.32 49.04 -11.66
N LEU A 89 9.51 49.55 -12.90
CA LEU A 89 9.38 48.70 -14.11
C LEU A 89 10.39 48.93 -15.28
N ASP A 90 11.68 48.57 -15.17
CA ASP A 90 12.48 48.20 -16.37
C ASP A 90 13.77 47.36 -16.15
N ASP A 91 13.74 46.48 -15.13
CA ASP A 91 14.93 45.87 -14.51
C ASP A 91 15.13 44.36 -14.75
N GLY A 92 14.19 43.70 -15.45
CA GLY A 92 14.13 42.24 -15.60
C GLY A 92 13.07 41.54 -14.74
N THR A 93 12.24 42.28 -14.01
CA THR A 93 11.09 41.76 -13.24
C THR A 93 10.04 41.02 -14.07
N CYS A 94 9.38 40.08 -13.39
CA CYS A 94 8.21 39.34 -13.85
C CYS A 94 6.94 40.21 -13.81
N ARG A 95 6.06 40.05 -14.80
CA ARG A 95 4.80 40.81 -15.00
C ARG A 95 3.72 39.88 -15.56
N ILE A 96 2.46 39.98 -15.13
CA ILE A 96 1.35 39.24 -15.78
C ILE A 96 0.91 39.96 -17.06
N VAL A 97 0.80 39.21 -18.16
CA VAL A 97 0.30 39.67 -19.46
C VAL A 97 -0.64 38.63 -20.07
N GLN A 98 -1.69 39.06 -20.76
CA GLN A 98 -2.63 38.16 -21.43
C GLN A 98 -2.14 37.86 -22.85
N SER A 99 -1.83 36.59 -23.12
CA SER A 99 -1.32 36.11 -24.41
C SER A 99 -2.45 35.53 -25.24
N LEU A 100 -2.57 35.95 -26.50
CA LEU A 100 -3.56 35.43 -27.45
C LEU A 100 -2.96 34.25 -28.23
N ILE A 101 -3.50 33.05 -27.99
CA ILE A 101 -2.93 31.77 -28.44
C ILE A 101 -4.00 30.99 -29.22
N ASN A 102 -3.68 30.56 -30.44
CA ASN A 102 -4.55 29.66 -31.20
C ASN A 102 -4.32 28.21 -30.74
N LYS A 103 -5.36 27.37 -30.80
CA LYS A 103 -5.30 25.97 -30.35
C LYS A 103 -4.15 25.14 -30.95
N ALA A 104 -3.70 25.45 -32.16
CA ALA A 104 -2.57 24.78 -32.82
C ALA A 104 -1.18 25.18 -32.27
N GLN A 105 -1.10 26.16 -31.37
CA GLN A 105 0.13 26.61 -30.70
C GLN A 105 0.31 26.00 -29.30
N LEU A 106 -0.61 25.12 -28.88
CA LEU A 106 -0.55 24.39 -27.61
C LEU A 106 0.07 23.01 -27.83
N HIS A 107 1.12 22.66 -27.10
CA HIS A 107 1.74 21.33 -27.17
C HIS A 107 0.84 20.20 -26.63
N VAL A 108 -0.12 20.53 -25.79
CA VAL A 108 -1.14 19.62 -25.25
C VAL A 108 -2.51 20.30 -25.41
N ASP A 109 -3.55 19.53 -25.75
CA ASP A 109 -4.92 20.02 -25.93
C ASP A 109 -5.76 19.78 -24.66
N PRO A 110 -5.92 20.77 -23.76
CA PRO A 110 -6.57 20.56 -22.46
C PRO A 110 -8.06 20.24 -22.61
N PHE A 111 -8.70 20.65 -23.70
CA PHE A 111 -10.09 20.31 -24.02
C PHE A 111 -10.31 18.81 -24.30
N LYS A 112 -9.26 17.99 -24.38
CA LYS A 112 -9.38 16.52 -24.40
C LYS A 112 -9.67 15.93 -23.02
N ALA A 113 -9.13 16.52 -21.95
CA ALA A 113 -9.30 16.01 -20.59
C ALA A 113 -10.71 16.26 -20.02
N VAL A 114 -11.31 17.40 -20.37
CA VAL A 114 -12.63 17.85 -19.86
C VAL A 114 -13.82 17.07 -20.49
N LYS A 115 -13.57 15.95 -21.19
CA LYS A 115 -14.61 15.13 -21.83
C LYS A 115 -15.61 14.47 -20.87
N TYR A 116 -15.31 14.42 -19.57
CA TYR A 116 -16.13 13.74 -18.55
C TYR A 116 -16.92 14.67 -17.62
N SER A 117 -16.99 15.99 -17.90
CA SER A 117 -17.83 16.92 -17.13
C SER A 117 -18.82 17.67 -18.03
N ASP A 118 -20.11 17.38 -17.90
CA ASP A 118 -21.20 18.00 -18.69
C ASP A 118 -21.43 19.50 -18.41
N VAL A 119 -20.69 20.08 -17.46
CA VAL A 119 -20.88 21.44 -16.91
C VAL A 119 -20.55 22.56 -17.92
N PHE A 120 -19.68 22.32 -18.91
CA PHE A 120 -19.17 23.36 -19.82
C PHE A 120 -19.53 23.16 -21.31
N ARG A 121 -20.83 23.13 -21.63
CA ARG A 121 -21.33 23.14 -23.02
C ARG A 121 -21.25 24.54 -23.67
N LEU A 122 -20.05 25.09 -23.82
CA LEU A 122 -19.78 26.29 -24.63
C LEU A 122 -19.30 25.90 -26.04
N ALA A 123 -20.08 26.29 -27.06
CA ALA A 123 -19.80 25.95 -28.46
C ALA A 123 -18.68 26.82 -29.07
N VAL A 124 -17.42 26.48 -28.75
CA VAL A 124 -16.24 27.20 -29.26
C VAL A 124 -16.10 27.00 -30.77
N LYS A 125 -16.09 28.11 -31.54
CA LYS A 125 -15.87 28.07 -32.99
C LYS A 125 -14.44 27.62 -33.31
N ARG A 126 -14.33 26.67 -34.23
CA ARG A 126 -13.05 26.10 -34.71
C ARG A 126 -12.22 27.21 -35.36
N GLY A 127 -11.16 27.66 -34.70
CA GLY A 127 -10.29 28.76 -35.15
C GLY A 127 -10.38 30.06 -34.34
N SER A 128 -11.18 30.13 -33.28
CA SER A 128 -11.12 31.25 -32.32
C SER A 128 -9.76 31.27 -31.58
N PRO A 129 -9.15 32.45 -31.37
CA PRO A 129 -8.01 32.59 -30.46
C PRO A 129 -8.48 32.53 -29.00
N PHE A 130 -7.64 31.96 -28.13
CA PHE A 130 -7.88 31.88 -26.68
C PHE A 130 -7.01 32.90 -25.97
N ALA A 131 -7.53 33.48 -24.89
CA ALA A 131 -6.77 34.38 -24.02
C ALA A 131 -6.24 33.60 -22.81
N LEU A 132 -4.91 33.47 -22.69
CA LEU A 132 -4.23 32.82 -21.58
C LEU A 132 -3.49 33.86 -20.74
N LEU A 133 -3.65 33.83 -19.41
CA LEU A 133 -2.85 34.65 -18.50
C LEU A 133 -1.45 34.07 -18.37
N THR A 134 -0.43 34.90 -18.60
CA THR A 134 0.98 34.47 -18.61
C THR A 134 1.88 35.42 -17.81
N LEU A 135 2.75 34.88 -16.97
CA LEU A 135 3.87 35.57 -16.35
C LEU A 135 4.96 35.79 -17.41
N ARG A 136 5.15 37.04 -17.86
CA ARG A 136 6.27 37.45 -18.71
C ARG A 136 7.46 37.84 -17.83
N VAL A 137 8.63 37.26 -18.09
CA VAL A 137 9.91 37.62 -17.45
C VAL A 137 10.95 37.92 -18.52
N GLY A 138 11.36 39.19 -18.62
CA GLY A 138 12.14 39.67 -19.77
C GLY A 138 11.39 39.45 -21.09
N ASN A 139 11.84 38.47 -21.89
CA ASN A 139 11.19 38.06 -23.14
C ASN A 139 10.48 36.69 -23.07
N ILE A 140 10.66 35.94 -21.98
CA ILE A 140 10.04 34.62 -21.78
C ILE A 140 8.61 34.83 -21.26
N HIS A 141 7.66 34.01 -21.71
CA HIS A 141 6.26 34.02 -21.25
C HIS A 141 5.92 32.62 -20.71
N ILE A 142 5.36 32.56 -19.50
CA ILE A 142 5.08 31.34 -18.73
C ILE A 142 3.59 31.33 -18.37
N PRO A 143 2.80 30.27 -18.59
CA PRO A 143 1.40 30.21 -18.15
C PRO A 143 1.27 30.50 -16.65
N TYR A 144 0.29 31.32 -16.26
CA TYR A 144 0.06 31.69 -14.86
C TYR A 144 -1.09 30.90 -14.23
N GLU A 145 -2.22 30.80 -14.92
CA GLU A 145 -3.40 30.05 -14.48
C GLU A 145 -3.82 29.00 -15.52
N PRO A 146 -4.34 27.83 -15.11
CA PRO A 146 -4.88 26.82 -16.01
C PRO A 146 -6.30 27.17 -16.50
N GLY A 147 -6.48 28.35 -17.11
CA GLY A 147 -7.77 28.88 -17.56
C GLY A 147 -7.78 29.31 -19.02
N PHE A 148 -8.73 28.81 -19.82
CA PHE A 148 -8.93 29.19 -21.22
C PHE A 148 -10.19 30.01 -21.41
N GLN A 149 -10.07 31.34 -21.41
CA GLN A 149 -11.20 32.21 -21.75
C GLN A 149 -11.39 32.29 -23.27
N ASN A 150 -12.57 31.85 -23.72
CA ASN A 150 -13.03 31.99 -25.10
C ASN A 150 -13.62 33.40 -25.29
N GLN A 151 -12.82 34.36 -25.76
CA GLN A 151 -13.28 35.73 -25.97
C GLN A 151 -14.02 35.91 -27.30
N THR A 152 -15.25 36.42 -27.23
CA THR A 152 -15.96 37.00 -28.37
C THR A 152 -15.31 38.34 -28.75
N MET A 153 -14.64 38.36 -29.91
CA MET A 153 -13.97 39.54 -30.48
C MET A 153 -14.85 40.79 -30.67
N SER A 154 -16.17 40.70 -30.47
CA SER A 154 -17.10 41.84 -30.46
C SER A 154 -16.93 42.76 -29.24
N ASP A 155 -16.50 42.21 -28.11
CA ASP A 155 -16.80 42.83 -26.82
C ASP A 155 -15.68 43.76 -26.32
N TYR A 156 -14.46 43.58 -26.85
CA TYR A 156 -13.32 44.48 -26.64
C TYR A 156 -13.39 45.79 -27.45
N TYR A 157 -14.41 45.99 -28.29
CA TYR A 157 -14.48 47.12 -29.24
C TYR A 157 -15.56 48.18 -28.92
N LYS A 158 -16.19 48.16 -27.73
CA LYS A 158 -17.22 49.15 -27.34
C LYS A 158 -17.19 49.60 -25.87
N PHE A 159 -16.10 50.22 -25.41
CA PHE A 159 -16.09 51.30 -24.40
C PHE A 159 -14.65 51.87 -24.32
N HIS A 160 -14.33 53.15 -24.50
CA HIS A 160 -15.10 54.30 -24.98
C HIS A 160 -14.34 54.98 -26.13
N ALA A 161 -15.06 55.61 -27.06
CA ALA A 161 -14.48 56.58 -27.99
C ALA A 161 -14.76 58.02 -27.52
N GLN A 162 -13.91 58.95 -27.95
CA GLN A 162 -13.97 60.40 -27.70
C GLN A 162 -13.58 60.82 -26.26
N LYS A 163 -12.94 61.99 -26.06
CA LYS A 163 -12.88 63.16 -26.95
C LYS A 163 -11.50 63.40 -27.58
N VAL A 164 -11.46 63.40 -28.92
CA VAL A 164 -10.43 64.12 -29.67
C VAL A 164 -10.70 65.61 -29.53
N VAL A 165 -9.70 66.39 -29.12
CA VAL A 165 -9.70 67.84 -29.31
C VAL A 165 -8.63 68.16 -30.35
N SER A 166 -9.08 68.46 -31.57
CA SER A 166 -8.21 68.91 -32.65
C SER A 166 -7.94 70.40 -32.49
N SER A 167 -6.75 70.75 -31.99
CA SER A 167 -6.17 72.08 -32.13
C SER A 167 -4.81 71.96 -32.82
N ILE A 168 -4.82 72.06 -34.15
CA ILE A 168 -3.62 72.46 -34.88
C ILE A 168 -3.59 73.97 -34.85
N THR A 169 -2.62 74.53 -34.14
CA THR A 169 -2.08 75.85 -34.44
C THR A 169 -0.58 75.70 -34.54
N GLU A 170 -0.10 75.75 -35.77
CA GLU A 170 1.16 76.41 -36.09
C GLU A 170 1.16 77.79 -35.36
N GLU A 171 2.29 78.33 -34.92
CA GLU A 171 3.55 78.37 -35.65
C GLU A 171 4.76 78.64 -34.72
N SER A 172 5.94 78.71 -35.34
CA SER A 172 7.20 79.32 -34.88
C SER A 172 8.25 78.44 -34.18
N ASN A 173 9.32 78.20 -34.95
CA ASN A 173 10.74 78.37 -34.60
C ASN A 173 11.35 77.57 -33.44
N THR A 174 12.39 76.78 -33.81
CA THR A 174 13.52 76.35 -32.96
C THR A 174 13.17 75.65 -31.64
N SER A 175 13.31 74.33 -31.49
CA SER A 175 14.13 73.39 -32.28
C SER A 175 13.77 71.92 -32.03
N GLY A 176 13.76 71.09 -33.09
CA GLY A 176 13.75 69.62 -33.00
C GLY A 176 12.43 68.95 -33.36
N ALA A 177 12.22 68.66 -34.65
CA ALA A 177 11.08 67.86 -35.14
C ALA A 177 11.57 66.49 -35.66
N VAL A 178 10.76 65.44 -35.47
CA VAL A 178 10.96 64.10 -36.05
C VAL A 178 9.60 63.51 -36.45
N HIS A 179 9.52 62.79 -37.58
CA HIS A 179 8.29 62.18 -38.10
C HIS A 179 8.26 60.65 -37.92
N GLY A 180 7.07 60.03 -37.99
CA GLY A 180 6.89 58.58 -38.10
C GLY A 180 5.50 58.18 -38.64
N LYS A 181 5.40 57.05 -39.35
CA LYS A 181 4.15 56.49 -39.94
C LYS A 181 4.30 54.96 -40.14
N LEU A 182 3.20 54.20 -40.00
CA LEU A 182 3.15 52.75 -40.30
C LEU A 182 1.79 52.33 -40.92
N VAL A 183 1.76 51.33 -41.81
CA VAL A 183 0.58 50.77 -42.53
C VAL A 183 0.84 49.28 -42.90
N VAL A 184 -0.18 48.40 -43.02
CA VAL A 184 -0.06 46.92 -43.22
C VAL A 184 -1.24 46.31 -44.02
N THR A 185 -1.07 45.08 -44.58
CA THR A 185 -2.03 44.01 -45.06
C THR A 185 -2.15 43.77 -46.59
N TYR A 186 -2.59 42.61 -47.16
CA TYR A 186 -2.18 41.17 -47.08
C TYR A 186 -2.86 40.30 -48.19
N ASN A 187 -2.16 39.31 -48.83
CA ASN A 187 -2.61 37.91 -49.16
C ASN A 187 -1.76 37.14 -50.24
N LEU A 188 -1.88 35.80 -50.31
CA LEU A 188 -1.06 34.85 -51.10
C LEU A 188 -1.71 34.39 -52.44
N PRO A 189 -0.94 33.81 -53.40
CA PRO A 189 -1.15 32.37 -53.69
C PRO A 189 0.06 31.53 -54.21
N THR A 190 -0.09 30.21 -54.04
CA THR A 190 0.55 29.12 -54.81
C THR A 190 2.07 28.86 -54.67
N ALA A 191 2.92 29.55 -55.44
CA ALA A 191 4.07 28.89 -56.10
C ALA A 191 5.46 29.44 -55.70
N TYR A 192 6.57 28.68 -55.67
CA TYR A 192 6.76 27.21 -55.68
C TYR A 192 6.09 26.42 -56.83
N ALA A 193 6.39 26.71 -58.09
CA ALA A 193 7.61 26.19 -58.71
C ALA A 193 8.85 27.11 -58.67
N GLN A 194 9.92 26.54 -58.10
CA GLN A 194 11.35 26.75 -58.42
C GLN A 194 12.10 28.06 -58.10
N LEU A 195 13.40 27.85 -57.78
CA LEU A 195 14.58 28.74 -57.85
C LEU A 195 14.74 29.92 -56.87
N GLY A 196 15.99 30.15 -56.42
CA GLY A 196 16.54 31.52 -56.47
C GLY A 196 17.26 32.16 -55.27
N ILE A 197 17.98 31.42 -54.43
CA ILE A 197 19.12 31.80 -53.53
C ILE A 197 19.56 33.32 -53.46
N THR A 198 19.94 33.79 -52.24
CA THR A 198 20.83 34.96 -51.91
C THR A 198 20.31 36.40 -52.20
N ASN A 199 20.77 37.47 -51.53
CA ASN A 199 21.23 37.68 -50.13
C ASN A 199 21.27 39.20 -49.82
N VAL A 200 21.01 39.60 -48.56
CA VAL A 200 21.37 40.90 -47.92
C VAL A 200 20.99 42.23 -48.63
N VAL A 201 20.06 43.00 -48.06
CA VAL A 201 19.95 44.48 -48.23
C VAL A 201 19.58 45.15 -46.90
N ALA A 202 20.02 46.41 -46.73
CA ALA A 202 19.97 47.23 -45.50
C ALA A 202 18.60 47.88 -45.17
N PRO A 203 18.37 48.35 -43.92
CA PRO A 203 17.05 48.80 -43.44
C PRO A 203 16.65 50.22 -43.91
N SER A 204 16.35 50.38 -45.20
CA SER A 204 15.69 51.60 -45.75
C SER A 204 14.70 51.34 -46.89
N ALA A 205 14.74 50.17 -47.54
CA ALA A 205 13.86 49.86 -48.66
C ALA A 205 12.45 49.45 -48.18
N ARG A 206 11.41 49.87 -48.92
CA ARG A 206 10.06 49.29 -48.73
C ARG A 206 10.05 47.83 -49.16
N LEU A 207 9.57 46.95 -48.28
CA LEU A 207 9.10 45.64 -48.70
C LEU A 207 7.89 45.82 -49.64
N PRO A 208 7.80 45.07 -50.77
CA PRO A 208 6.57 44.94 -51.52
C PRO A 208 5.45 44.29 -50.69
N ASP A 209 4.20 44.45 -51.11
CA ASP A 209 3.00 44.06 -50.34
C ASP A 209 2.81 42.54 -50.13
N VAL A 210 3.74 41.72 -50.64
CA VAL A 210 3.87 40.29 -50.30
C VAL A 210 5.32 39.98 -49.90
N PHE A 211 5.50 39.57 -48.66
CA PHE A 211 6.73 38.97 -48.14
C PHE A 211 6.40 37.68 -47.38
N ASN A 212 7.16 36.62 -47.61
CA ASN A 212 6.97 35.34 -46.93
C ASN A 212 7.90 35.23 -45.71
N ILE A 213 7.37 35.44 -44.50
CA ILE A 213 8.05 34.94 -43.29
C ILE A 213 7.81 33.43 -43.23
N LEU A 214 8.77 32.66 -43.73
CA LEU A 214 8.81 31.24 -43.45
C LEU A 214 9.31 31.04 -42.02
N LEU A 215 8.39 31.03 -41.04
CA LEU A 215 8.67 30.52 -39.69
C LEU A 215 8.83 29.00 -39.74
N LYS A 216 9.95 28.59 -40.34
CA LYS A 216 10.47 27.24 -40.18
C LYS A 216 10.85 27.10 -38.72
N GLN A 217 10.09 26.33 -37.95
CA GLN A 217 10.60 25.80 -36.70
C GLN A 217 11.74 24.84 -37.07
N HIS A 218 12.96 25.38 -37.16
CA HIS A 218 14.14 24.60 -36.83
C HIS A 218 13.93 24.15 -35.38
N GLY A 219 13.40 22.94 -35.21
CA GLY A 219 13.27 22.31 -33.89
C GLY A 219 14.61 22.42 -33.19
N LEU A 220 14.59 23.02 -31.99
CA LEU A 220 15.69 23.82 -31.44
C LEU A 220 17.06 23.28 -31.83
N ALA A 221 17.66 23.92 -32.85
CA ALA A 221 19.07 23.80 -33.12
C ALA A 221 19.80 24.50 -31.97
N PHE A 222 19.94 23.77 -30.85
CA PHE A 222 20.95 24.03 -29.87
C PHE A 222 22.29 23.97 -30.61
N TYR A 223 22.76 25.13 -31.05
CA TYR A 223 24.18 25.41 -31.19
C TYR A 223 24.77 25.39 -29.78
N ALA A 224 24.78 24.20 -29.17
CA ALA A 224 25.52 23.89 -27.98
C ALA A 224 26.98 24.08 -28.38
N ILE A 225 27.57 25.18 -27.90
CA ILE A 225 28.99 25.44 -28.06
C ILE A 225 29.70 24.48 -27.11
N TYR A 226 29.93 23.25 -27.58
CA TYR A 226 30.71 22.25 -26.87
C TYR A 226 32.13 22.76 -26.76
N VAL A 227 32.51 23.17 -25.55
CA VAL A 227 33.88 23.52 -25.21
C VAL A 227 34.52 22.29 -24.58
N ASP A 228 35.60 21.79 -25.19
CA ASP A 228 36.40 20.73 -24.57
C ASP A 228 37.04 21.26 -23.27
N VAL A 229 36.83 20.51 -22.20
CA VAL A 229 37.36 20.81 -20.86
C VAL A 229 38.29 19.71 -20.34
N THR A 230 38.58 18.68 -21.14
CA THR A 230 39.37 17.50 -20.75
C THR A 230 40.72 17.88 -20.15
N ASP A 231 41.49 18.68 -20.88
CA ASP A 231 42.78 19.24 -20.44
C ASP A 231 42.66 20.05 -19.14
N ARG A 232 41.59 20.84 -19.00
CA ARG A 232 41.37 21.69 -17.81
C ARG A 232 40.95 20.88 -16.59
N PHE A 233 40.19 19.81 -16.81
CA PHE A 233 39.72 18.88 -15.79
C PHE A 233 40.90 18.09 -15.23
N PHE A 234 41.70 17.42 -16.07
CA PHE A 234 42.84 16.63 -15.59
C PHE A 234 43.89 17.49 -14.87
N ARG A 235 44.24 18.69 -15.37
CA ARG A 235 45.12 19.63 -14.65
C ARG A 235 44.57 20.10 -13.29
N SER A 236 43.25 20.07 -13.11
CA SER A 236 42.62 20.37 -11.82
C SER A 236 42.65 19.16 -10.88
N VAL A 237 42.52 17.95 -11.42
CA VAL A 237 42.68 16.68 -10.67
C VAL A 237 44.13 16.44 -10.24
N GLU A 238 45.12 16.81 -11.05
CA GLU A 238 46.55 16.78 -10.67
C GLU A 238 46.87 17.65 -9.45
N GLY A 239 46.06 18.69 -9.19
CA GLY A 239 46.17 19.54 -7.99
C GLY A 239 45.47 18.97 -6.74
N MET A 240 44.77 17.83 -6.83
CA MET A 240 44.06 17.23 -5.71
C MET A 240 44.98 16.37 -4.84
N LYS A 241 44.72 16.34 -3.53
CA LYS A 241 45.39 15.42 -2.61
C LYS A 241 44.82 13.99 -2.76
N PRO A 242 45.64 12.93 -2.68
CA PRO A 242 45.16 11.56 -2.65
C PRO A 242 44.12 11.35 -1.54
N GLY A 243 43.04 10.61 -1.85
CA GLY A 243 41.92 10.36 -0.94
C GLY A 243 40.83 11.44 -0.93
N ASN A 244 41.03 12.59 -1.57
CA ASN A 244 39.96 13.59 -1.72
C ASN A 244 38.97 13.19 -2.83
N VAL A 245 37.67 13.27 -2.53
CA VAL A 245 36.58 13.24 -3.52
C VAL A 245 36.01 14.65 -3.65
N VAL A 246 35.73 15.10 -4.88
CA VAL A 246 35.01 16.36 -5.14
C VAL A 246 33.57 16.02 -5.48
N ALA A 247 32.67 16.27 -4.52
CA ALA A 247 31.23 16.07 -4.65
C ALA A 247 30.48 17.33 -4.16
N SER A 248 29.16 17.36 -4.35
CA SER A 248 28.30 18.35 -3.69
C SER A 248 28.30 18.15 -2.18
N GLN A 249 28.29 19.23 -1.40
CA GLN A 249 28.13 19.16 0.06
C GLN A 249 26.77 18.57 0.52
N TYR A 250 25.85 18.35 -0.43
CA TYR A 250 24.54 17.75 -0.22
C TYR A 250 24.41 16.33 -0.81
N PHE A 251 25.47 15.76 -1.39
CA PHE A 251 25.46 14.42 -1.98
C PHE A 251 25.97 13.39 -0.96
N ASP A 252 25.17 12.36 -0.68
CA ASP A 252 25.63 11.23 0.12
C ASP A 252 26.40 10.24 -0.76
N MET A 253 27.65 9.96 -0.38
CA MET A 253 28.49 8.97 -1.05
C MET A 253 27.88 7.55 -1.05
N LEU A 254 26.94 7.26 -0.14
CA LEU A 254 26.18 6.00 -0.14
C LEU A 254 25.25 5.87 -1.36
N GLU A 255 24.71 6.96 -1.92
CA GLU A 255 23.96 6.92 -3.19
C GLU A 255 24.84 6.40 -4.33
N GLY A 256 26.13 6.79 -4.31
CA GLY A 256 27.14 6.32 -5.25
C GLY A 256 27.39 4.80 -5.23
N SER A 257 27.00 4.09 -4.16
CA SER A 257 27.11 2.63 -4.09
C SER A 257 26.17 1.88 -5.05
N ARG A 258 25.20 2.58 -5.66
CA ARG A 258 24.24 2.06 -6.65
C ARG A 258 24.57 2.49 -8.09
N ALA A 259 25.70 3.19 -8.30
CA ALA A 259 26.08 3.68 -9.62
C ALA A 259 26.47 2.56 -10.59
N ILE A 260 26.13 2.73 -11.87
CA ILE A 260 26.61 1.88 -12.97
C ILE A 260 28.03 2.34 -13.38
N GLU A 261 28.92 1.39 -13.62
CA GLU A 261 30.28 1.63 -14.13
C GLU A 261 30.34 1.35 -15.63
N ILE A 262 30.46 2.40 -16.44
CA ILE A 262 30.65 2.30 -17.90
C ILE A 262 31.99 1.59 -18.19
N GLY A 263 31.99 0.65 -19.14
CA GLY A 263 33.15 -0.18 -19.47
C GLY A 263 33.25 -1.50 -18.69
N ASN A 264 32.47 -1.67 -17.60
CA ASN A 264 32.46 -2.91 -16.83
C ASN A 264 31.38 -3.87 -17.34
N LEU A 265 31.79 -5.01 -17.93
CA LEU A 265 30.91 -6.05 -18.49
C LEU A 265 29.83 -6.60 -17.53
N ARG A 266 29.94 -6.37 -16.22
CA ARG A 266 28.95 -6.80 -15.20
C ARG A 266 27.99 -5.70 -14.75
N LEU A 267 28.22 -4.45 -15.14
CA LEU A 267 27.44 -3.28 -14.71
C LEU A 267 26.89 -2.49 -15.91
N ASP A 268 27.64 -2.43 -17.01
CA ASP A 268 27.31 -1.67 -18.22
C ASP A 268 26.41 -2.47 -19.18
N THR A 269 25.17 -2.02 -19.33
CA THR A 269 24.18 -2.58 -20.26
C THR A 269 24.51 -2.29 -21.73
N GLY A 270 25.27 -1.23 -22.02
CA GLY A 270 25.77 -0.91 -23.36
C GLY A 270 26.79 -1.92 -23.90
N LEU A 271 27.30 -2.82 -23.05
CA LEU A 271 28.22 -3.90 -23.44
C LEU A 271 27.53 -5.27 -23.62
N ILE A 272 26.21 -5.36 -23.50
CA ILE A 272 25.46 -6.58 -23.80
C ILE A 272 25.64 -6.93 -25.28
N LYS A 273 26.21 -8.10 -25.55
CA LYS A 273 26.44 -8.60 -26.91
C LYS A 273 25.14 -9.17 -27.48
N LEU A 274 24.60 -8.50 -28.49
CA LEU A 274 23.48 -8.97 -29.29
C LEU A 274 23.98 -9.40 -30.67
N LYS A 275 23.36 -10.44 -31.24
CA LYS A 275 23.51 -10.82 -32.64
C LYS A 275 22.83 -9.77 -33.52
N GLN A 276 23.27 -9.62 -34.78
CA GLN A 276 22.62 -8.70 -35.72
C GLN A 276 21.16 -9.09 -35.98
N GLU A 277 20.87 -10.39 -35.95
CA GLU A 277 19.56 -10.97 -36.19
C GLU A 277 18.59 -10.75 -35.00
N GLU A 278 19.08 -10.62 -33.76
CA GLU A 278 18.26 -10.24 -32.59
C GLU A 278 17.82 -8.77 -32.67
N ILE A 279 18.70 -7.90 -33.16
CA ILE A 279 18.43 -6.48 -33.40
C ILE A 279 17.41 -6.34 -34.55
N MET A 280 17.65 -7.05 -35.66
CA MET A 280 16.85 -6.98 -36.89
C MET A 280 15.55 -7.80 -36.86
N PHE A 281 15.21 -8.46 -35.75
CA PHE A 281 13.95 -9.19 -35.62
C PHE A 281 12.75 -8.27 -35.84
N ASP A 282 11.83 -8.67 -36.73
CA ASP A 282 10.66 -7.90 -37.12
C ASP A 282 9.37 -8.53 -36.57
N ALA A 283 8.79 -7.91 -35.54
CA ALA A 283 7.58 -8.37 -34.88
C ALA A 283 6.30 -8.22 -35.71
N ALA A 284 6.32 -7.50 -36.85
CA ALA A 284 5.18 -7.36 -37.76
C ALA A 284 5.24 -8.28 -38.99
N ALA A 285 6.35 -9.00 -39.19
CA ALA A 285 6.54 -9.91 -40.32
C ALA A 285 5.53 -11.07 -40.28
N PRO A 286 4.99 -11.52 -41.43
CA PRO A 286 4.07 -12.66 -41.48
C PRO A 286 4.67 -13.94 -40.87
N GLN A 287 3.87 -14.71 -40.14
CA GLN A 287 4.27 -15.97 -39.52
C GLN A 287 3.23 -17.07 -39.77
N ASP A 288 3.67 -18.32 -39.79
CA ASP A 288 2.78 -19.47 -39.76
C ASP A 288 2.09 -19.64 -38.39
N VAL A 289 1.07 -20.50 -38.36
CA VAL A 289 0.24 -20.74 -37.18
C VAL A 289 0.99 -21.39 -36.01
N ASP A 290 2.03 -22.20 -36.26
CA ASP A 290 2.81 -22.84 -35.19
C ASP A 290 3.78 -21.84 -34.53
N ASN A 291 4.40 -20.95 -35.32
CA ASN A 291 5.20 -19.86 -34.79
C ASN A 291 4.35 -18.85 -34.00
N VAL A 292 3.10 -18.60 -34.41
CA VAL A 292 2.17 -17.76 -33.63
C VAL A 292 1.72 -18.46 -32.34
N LEU A 293 1.28 -19.72 -32.38
CA LEU A 293 0.90 -20.49 -31.19
C LEU A 293 2.07 -20.64 -30.21
N GLY A 294 3.28 -20.92 -30.71
CA GLY A 294 4.48 -20.97 -29.90
C GLY A 294 4.85 -19.63 -29.28
N SER A 295 4.58 -18.51 -29.97
CA SER A 295 4.76 -17.17 -29.40
C SER A 295 3.77 -16.89 -28.27
N MET A 296 2.49 -17.31 -28.42
CA MET A 296 1.50 -17.21 -27.34
C MET A 296 1.87 -18.07 -26.12
N ASN A 297 2.36 -19.29 -26.36
CA ASN A 297 2.88 -20.19 -25.34
C ASN A 297 4.03 -19.54 -24.56
N HIS A 298 5.06 -19.07 -25.27
CA HIS A 298 6.25 -18.46 -24.69
C HIS A 298 5.93 -17.20 -23.90
N ILE A 299 5.05 -16.32 -24.40
CA ILE A 299 4.60 -15.12 -23.68
C ILE A 299 3.84 -15.50 -22.39
N THR A 300 3.06 -16.57 -22.40
CA THR A 300 2.39 -17.10 -21.18
C THR A 300 3.41 -17.65 -20.17
N MET A 301 4.45 -18.34 -20.64
CA MET A 301 5.54 -18.81 -19.79
C MET A 301 6.34 -17.65 -19.19
N LEU A 302 6.58 -16.58 -19.95
CA LEU A 302 7.27 -15.36 -19.48
C LEU A 302 6.42 -14.55 -18.49
N LEU A 303 5.09 -14.53 -18.64
CA LEU A 303 4.15 -13.97 -17.64
C LEU A 303 4.31 -14.69 -16.29
N MET A 304 4.30 -16.03 -16.29
CA MET A 304 4.45 -16.79 -15.06
C MET A 304 5.86 -16.68 -14.46
N LEU A 305 6.89 -16.59 -15.31
CA LEU A 305 8.28 -16.35 -14.89
C LEU A 305 8.45 -14.99 -14.17
N TRP A 306 7.68 -13.96 -14.55
CA TRP A 306 7.62 -12.69 -13.79
C TRP A 306 6.97 -12.88 -12.42
N PHE A 307 5.89 -13.66 -12.32
CA PHE A 307 5.19 -13.94 -11.06
C PHE A 307 6.03 -14.77 -10.07
N LEU A 308 7.11 -15.41 -10.51
CA LEU A 308 8.15 -15.99 -9.67
C LEU A 308 9.18 -14.95 -9.14
N GLY A 309 8.92 -13.65 -9.31
CA GLY A 309 9.69 -12.52 -8.78
C GLY A 309 10.68 -11.87 -9.76
N LEU A 310 11.03 -12.55 -10.86
CA LEU A 310 12.02 -12.08 -11.84
C LEU A 310 11.55 -10.83 -12.60
N SER A 311 12.43 -9.86 -12.81
CA SER A 311 12.06 -8.57 -13.38
C SER A 311 11.51 -8.63 -14.83
N LEU A 312 10.53 -7.78 -15.15
CA LEU A 312 9.93 -7.65 -16.49
C LEU A 312 10.96 -7.60 -17.66
N PRO A 313 12.12 -6.93 -17.57
CA PRO A 313 13.16 -6.91 -18.62
C PRO A 313 13.82 -8.25 -18.96
N VAL A 314 13.76 -9.25 -18.07
CA VAL A 314 14.29 -10.61 -18.32
C VAL A 314 13.18 -11.64 -18.52
N THR A 315 11.92 -11.17 -18.53
CA THR A 315 10.71 -11.98 -18.66
C THR A 315 9.84 -11.40 -19.79
N LEU A 316 8.66 -10.84 -19.51
CA LEU A 316 7.71 -10.36 -20.54
C LEU A 316 8.30 -9.37 -21.55
N LEU A 317 9.05 -8.36 -21.09
CA LEU A 317 9.60 -7.31 -21.97
C LEU A 317 10.81 -7.80 -22.77
N SER A 318 11.35 -8.98 -22.47
CA SER A 318 12.39 -9.62 -23.29
C SER A 318 11.83 -10.20 -24.60
N ASN A 319 10.51 -10.36 -24.70
CA ASN A 319 9.82 -10.76 -25.92
C ASN A 319 9.56 -9.54 -26.84
N ARG A 320 9.99 -9.66 -28.09
CA ARG A 320 9.89 -8.61 -29.11
C ARG A 320 8.46 -8.22 -29.46
N TYR A 321 7.51 -9.16 -29.52
CA TYR A 321 6.11 -8.80 -29.79
C TYR A 321 5.51 -7.95 -28.67
N VAL A 322 5.84 -8.25 -27.41
CA VAL A 322 5.44 -7.45 -26.24
C VAL A 322 6.12 -6.08 -26.26
N LEU A 323 7.44 -6.04 -26.48
CA LEU A 323 8.23 -4.81 -26.50
C LEU A 323 7.79 -3.85 -27.63
N ASP A 324 7.74 -4.34 -28.86
CA ASP A 324 7.42 -3.53 -30.04
C ASP A 324 5.98 -3.00 -29.97
N PHE A 325 5.03 -3.80 -29.46
CA PHE A 325 3.65 -3.37 -29.14
C PHE A 325 3.62 -2.22 -28.13
N LEU A 326 4.29 -2.36 -26.97
CA LEU A 326 4.29 -1.34 -25.92
C LEU A 326 5.00 -0.05 -26.36
N GLN A 327 6.13 -0.16 -27.08
CA GLN A 327 6.77 1.01 -27.67
C GLN A 327 5.87 1.68 -28.73
N SER A 328 5.11 0.90 -29.51
CA SER A 328 4.14 1.43 -30.49
C SER A 328 2.99 2.17 -29.80
N TYR A 329 2.42 1.60 -28.74
CA TYR A 329 1.39 2.22 -27.90
C TYR A 329 1.86 3.55 -27.28
N HIS A 330 3.10 3.59 -26.77
CA HIS A 330 3.72 4.81 -26.25
C HIS A 330 3.93 5.87 -27.35
N ARG A 331 4.49 5.50 -28.52
CA ARG A 331 4.64 6.41 -29.67
C ARG A 331 3.30 6.97 -30.16
N SER A 332 2.25 6.15 -30.14
CA SER A 332 0.89 6.53 -30.49
C SER A 332 0.16 7.35 -29.41
N GLY A 333 0.81 7.68 -28.28
CA GLY A 333 0.27 8.52 -27.23
C GLY A 333 -0.88 7.87 -26.45
N GLY A 334 -0.77 6.56 -26.18
CA GLY A 334 -1.77 5.77 -25.45
C GLY A 334 -2.98 5.34 -26.28
N GLN A 335 -2.87 5.35 -27.61
CA GLN A 335 -3.98 5.09 -28.55
C GLN A 335 -3.92 3.67 -29.11
N LEU A 336 -4.73 2.76 -28.54
CA LEU A 336 -4.78 1.34 -28.90
C LEU A 336 -5.17 1.12 -30.38
N ASP A 337 -6.05 1.98 -30.93
CA ASP A 337 -6.47 1.98 -32.34
C ASP A 337 -5.30 2.20 -33.33
N LYS A 338 -4.16 2.70 -32.83
CA LYS A 338 -2.92 2.97 -33.58
C LYS A 338 -1.74 2.18 -33.05
N THR A 339 -1.99 1.14 -32.25
CA THR A 339 -0.93 0.25 -31.77
C THR A 339 -0.81 -0.93 -32.71
N SER A 340 0.37 -1.10 -33.29
CA SER A 340 0.77 -2.22 -34.14
C SER A 340 2.06 -2.86 -33.63
N LEU A 341 2.44 -4.01 -34.21
CA LEU A 341 3.73 -4.67 -33.93
C LEU A 341 4.89 -4.08 -34.75
N VAL A 342 4.64 -3.05 -35.57
CA VAL A 342 5.59 -2.46 -36.51
C VAL A 342 6.69 -1.69 -35.78
N ASN A 343 7.94 -2.17 -35.85
CA ASN A 343 9.08 -1.41 -35.35
C ASN A 343 9.53 -0.35 -36.38
N HIS A 344 9.31 0.92 -36.02
CA HIS A 344 9.71 2.14 -36.73
C HIS A 344 11.22 2.28 -37.06
N ARG A 345 12.11 1.45 -36.50
CA ARG A 345 13.54 1.43 -36.85
C ARG A 345 13.85 0.51 -38.03
N LEU A 346 12.98 -0.47 -38.31
CA LEU A 346 13.07 -1.41 -39.42
C LEU A 346 12.22 -0.93 -40.60
N HIS A 347 11.05 -0.37 -40.31
CA HIS A 347 10.05 0.06 -41.28
C HIS A 347 9.95 1.59 -41.38
N LYS A 348 9.60 2.09 -42.56
CA LYS A 348 9.40 3.53 -42.82
C LYS A 348 8.04 4.00 -42.32
N ASP A 349 7.93 5.30 -42.03
CA ASP A 349 6.64 5.97 -41.79
C ASP A 349 5.64 5.66 -42.91
N GLY A 350 4.44 5.20 -42.53
CA GLY A 350 3.41 4.79 -43.48
C GLY A 350 3.59 3.38 -44.07
N PHE A 351 4.43 2.53 -43.48
CA PHE A 351 4.40 1.08 -43.74
C PHE A 351 2.99 0.52 -43.50
N THR A 352 2.53 -0.28 -44.46
CA THR A 352 1.23 -0.96 -44.41
C THR A 352 1.48 -2.46 -44.33
N GLU A 353 0.87 -3.10 -43.35
CA GLU A 353 0.89 -4.55 -43.16
C GLU A 353 0.25 -5.27 -44.37
N LEU A 354 0.67 -6.50 -44.67
CA LEU A 354 0.17 -7.24 -45.83
C LEU A 354 -1.21 -7.83 -45.52
N ASP A 355 -2.14 -7.74 -46.47
CA ASP A 355 -3.46 -8.39 -46.36
C ASP A 355 -3.34 -9.89 -46.74
N LEU A 356 -2.61 -10.63 -45.90
CA LEU A 356 -2.32 -12.06 -46.00
C LEU A 356 -2.69 -12.74 -44.68
N ASP A 357 -3.16 -13.99 -44.74
CA ASP A 357 -3.55 -14.75 -43.54
C ASP A 357 -2.41 -14.87 -42.53
N GLU A 358 -1.18 -15.09 -42.99
CA GLU A 358 0.05 -15.18 -42.17
C GLU A 358 0.42 -13.84 -41.52
N SER A 359 0.03 -12.70 -42.12
CA SER A 359 0.23 -11.38 -41.52
C SER A 359 -0.89 -11.01 -40.56
N LEU A 360 -2.13 -11.42 -40.83
CA LEU A 360 -3.28 -11.23 -39.95
C LEU A 360 -3.21 -12.12 -38.70
N LEU A 361 -2.64 -13.33 -38.80
CA LEU A 361 -2.27 -14.18 -37.66
C LEU A 361 -1.32 -13.47 -36.68
N VAL A 362 -0.45 -12.60 -37.17
CA VAL A 362 0.44 -11.77 -36.33
C VAL A 362 -0.28 -10.48 -35.91
N ASN A 363 -0.63 -9.64 -36.87
CA ASN A 363 -1.02 -8.25 -36.62
C ASN A 363 -2.49 -8.07 -36.18
N LYS A 364 -3.37 -9.08 -36.34
CA LYS A 364 -4.70 -9.12 -35.69
C LYS A 364 -4.72 -10.09 -34.52
N VAL A 365 -4.30 -11.35 -34.72
CA VAL A 365 -4.52 -12.43 -33.74
C VAL A 365 -3.48 -12.42 -32.61
N LEU A 366 -2.18 -12.49 -32.90
CA LEU A 366 -1.13 -12.37 -31.89
C LEU A 366 -1.16 -10.99 -31.21
N ARG A 367 -1.43 -9.92 -31.96
CA ARG A 367 -1.60 -8.56 -31.40
C ARG A 367 -2.71 -8.47 -30.36
N ALA A 368 -3.87 -9.09 -30.59
CA ALA A 368 -4.97 -9.10 -29.64
C ALA A 368 -4.62 -9.89 -28.36
N PHE A 369 -3.92 -11.03 -28.50
CA PHE A 369 -3.40 -11.79 -27.37
C PHE A 369 -2.39 -10.97 -26.55
N VAL A 370 -1.40 -10.35 -27.22
CA VAL A 370 -0.39 -9.47 -26.58
C VAL A 370 -1.07 -8.30 -25.85
N ALA A 371 -2.09 -7.68 -26.43
CA ALA A 371 -2.85 -6.62 -25.77
C ALA A 371 -3.55 -7.09 -24.48
N GLY A 372 -4.13 -8.30 -24.48
CA GLY A 372 -4.70 -8.95 -23.29
C GLY A 372 -3.68 -9.19 -22.19
N ILE A 373 -2.54 -9.82 -22.53
CA ILE A 373 -1.45 -10.08 -21.57
C ILE A 373 -0.87 -8.77 -21.04
N CYS A 374 -0.65 -7.77 -21.89
CA CYS A 374 -0.15 -6.45 -21.47
C CYS A 374 -1.13 -5.75 -20.51
N LYS A 375 -2.45 -5.80 -20.77
CA LYS A 375 -3.44 -5.18 -19.89
C LYS A 375 -3.55 -5.89 -18.54
N PHE A 376 -3.58 -7.22 -18.52
CA PHE A 376 -3.54 -7.98 -17.26
C PHE A 376 -2.27 -7.68 -16.47
N SER A 377 -1.11 -7.67 -17.15
CA SER A 377 0.18 -7.33 -16.53
C SER A 377 0.21 -5.90 -15.99
N GLY A 378 -0.40 -4.94 -16.68
CA GLY A 378 -0.58 -3.58 -16.18
C GLY A 378 -1.38 -3.54 -14.89
N VAL A 379 -2.53 -4.24 -14.83
CA VAL A 379 -3.32 -4.32 -13.59
C VAL A 379 -2.53 -5.00 -12.47
N VAL A 380 -1.86 -6.13 -12.72
CA VAL A 380 -1.04 -6.82 -11.69
C VAL A 380 0.11 -5.94 -11.20
N ARG A 381 0.72 -5.11 -12.06
CA ARG A 381 1.73 -4.13 -11.66
C ARG A 381 1.14 -3.04 -10.76
N GLU A 382 -0.03 -2.49 -11.08
CA GLU A 382 -0.68 -1.51 -10.20
C GLU A 382 -1.10 -2.13 -8.86
N ILE A 383 -1.58 -3.38 -8.86
CA ILE A 383 -1.83 -4.13 -7.61
C ILE A 383 -0.53 -4.20 -6.78
N ALA A 384 0.58 -4.60 -7.40
CA ALA A 384 1.85 -4.74 -6.71
C ALA A 384 2.38 -3.41 -6.15
N LEU A 385 2.23 -2.30 -6.88
CA LEU A 385 2.63 -0.96 -6.42
C LEU A 385 1.81 -0.44 -5.22
N ASN A 386 0.60 -0.95 -5.00
CA ASN A 386 -0.27 -0.51 -3.91
C ASN A 386 -0.23 -1.40 -2.66
N VAL A 387 -0.06 -2.72 -2.79
CA VAL A 387 -0.19 -3.68 -1.66
C VAL A 387 0.92 -4.74 -1.54
N LEU A 388 1.95 -4.72 -2.39
CA LEU A 388 3.08 -5.65 -2.31
C LEU A 388 4.42 -4.91 -2.12
N TYR A 389 5.43 -5.61 -1.64
CA TYR A 389 6.78 -5.07 -1.55
C TYR A 389 7.52 -5.24 -2.88
N ASP A 390 7.79 -4.12 -3.58
CA ASP A 390 8.61 -4.11 -4.81
C ASP A 390 10.00 -4.71 -4.54
N GLU A 391 10.49 -5.48 -5.50
CA GLU A 391 11.76 -6.25 -5.44
C GLU A 391 11.83 -7.35 -4.34
N GLU A 392 10.77 -7.56 -3.55
CA GLU A 392 10.64 -8.66 -2.57
C GLU A 392 9.52 -9.65 -2.95
N ASP A 393 8.30 -9.16 -3.15
CA ASP A 393 7.12 -9.97 -3.52
C ASP A 393 6.95 -10.08 -5.04
N LEU A 394 7.15 -8.97 -5.75
CA LEU A 394 7.10 -8.88 -7.21
C LEU A 394 7.92 -7.68 -7.69
N THR A 395 8.65 -7.81 -8.80
CA THR A 395 9.40 -6.67 -9.38
C THR A 395 8.52 -5.87 -10.35
N THR A 396 8.28 -4.58 -10.09
CA THR A 396 7.37 -3.71 -10.86
C THR A 396 8.03 -2.91 -12.01
N ARG A 397 9.37 -3.00 -12.12
CA ARG A 397 10.22 -2.24 -13.07
C ARG A 397 9.83 -2.43 -14.55
N ASN A 398 9.14 -1.45 -15.14
CA ASN A 398 8.52 -1.50 -16.47
C ASN A 398 9.29 -0.78 -17.61
N MET A 399 10.56 -0.41 -17.41
CA MET A 399 11.40 0.26 -18.44
C MET A 399 10.80 1.54 -19.03
N ASP A 400 10.09 2.32 -18.20
CA ASP A 400 9.36 3.55 -18.56
C ASP A 400 8.24 3.34 -19.63
N LEU A 401 7.78 2.09 -19.87
CA LEU A 401 6.70 1.74 -20.80
C LEU A 401 5.33 1.66 -20.11
N ASP A 402 4.28 2.23 -20.73
CA ASP A 402 2.90 2.15 -20.21
C ASP A 402 2.24 0.81 -20.57
N MET A 403 1.95 -0.01 -19.55
CA MET A 403 1.30 -1.32 -19.64
C MET A 403 -0.22 -1.20 -19.85
N LEU A 404 -0.65 -0.35 -20.80
CA LEU A 404 -2.05 -0.10 -21.16
C LEU A 404 -2.90 0.38 -19.97
N SER A 405 -2.32 1.18 -19.07
CA SER A 405 -2.97 1.68 -17.85
C SER A 405 -4.32 2.36 -18.15
N ALA A 406 -4.32 3.31 -19.09
CA ALA A 406 -5.47 4.13 -19.47
C ALA A 406 -6.50 3.45 -20.41
N VAL A 407 -6.28 2.21 -20.84
CA VAL A 407 -7.23 1.47 -21.69
C VAL A 407 -8.29 0.78 -20.82
N ASP A 408 -9.57 0.81 -21.21
CA ASP A 408 -10.59 0.04 -20.50
C ASP A 408 -10.51 -1.47 -20.81
N PRO A 409 -10.66 -2.37 -19.82
CA PRO A 409 -10.77 -3.81 -20.04
C PRO A 409 -11.77 -4.24 -21.15
N SER A 410 -12.90 -3.56 -21.33
CA SER A 410 -13.91 -3.94 -22.33
C SER A 410 -13.34 -3.87 -23.75
N VAL A 411 -12.59 -2.81 -24.07
CA VAL A 411 -11.98 -2.57 -25.39
C VAL A 411 -10.97 -3.67 -25.74
N ILE A 412 -10.26 -4.18 -24.74
CA ILE A 412 -9.32 -5.30 -24.90
C ILE A 412 -10.07 -6.61 -25.15
N ILE A 413 -11.17 -6.86 -24.42
CA ILE A 413 -12.03 -8.03 -24.64
C ILE A 413 -12.69 -7.98 -26.03
N GLU A 414 -13.22 -6.82 -26.45
CA GLU A 414 -13.77 -6.59 -27.80
C GLU A 414 -12.73 -6.87 -28.90
N THR A 415 -11.50 -6.37 -28.73
CA THR A 415 -10.38 -6.64 -29.65
C THR A 415 -10.04 -8.14 -29.74
N ILE A 416 -10.17 -8.87 -28.64
CA ILE A 416 -9.94 -10.32 -28.56
C ILE A 416 -11.09 -11.12 -29.20
N GLU A 417 -12.36 -10.73 -28.99
CA GLU A 417 -13.50 -11.38 -29.65
C GLU A 417 -13.50 -11.15 -31.16
N GLU A 418 -13.08 -9.97 -31.64
CA GLU A 418 -12.81 -9.72 -33.06
C GLU A 418 -11.75 -10.67 -33.64
N ALA A 419 -10.69 -10.96 -32.88
CA ALA A 419 -9.65 -11.90 -33.30
C ALA A 419 -10.19 -13.34 -33.33
N LYS A 420 -10.95 -13.76 -32.31
CA LYS A 420 -11.61 -15.08 -32.28
C LYS A 420 -12.57 -15.27 -33.46
N ALA A 421 -13.36 -14.24 -33.78
CA ALA A 421 -14.29 -14.26 -34.92
C ALA A 421 -13.56 -14.43 -36.26
N TRP A 422 -12.43 -13.76 -36.47
CA TRP A 422 -11.60 -13.91 -37.67
C TRP A 422 -10.91 -15.28 -37.78
N VAL A 423 -10.55 -15.88 -36.64
CA VAL A 423 -9.93 -17.22 -36.55
C VAL A 423 -10.91 -18.36 -36.90
N GLN A 424 -12.24 -18.13 -36.89
CA GLN A 424 -13.20 -19.20 -37.16
C GLN A 424 -13.00 -19.83 -38.56
N GLY A 425 -12.80 -21.15 -38.59
CA GLY A 425 -12.55 -21.89 -39.84
C GLY A 425 -11.09 -21.85 -40.34
N LYS A 426 -10.17 -21.17 -39.66
CA LYS A 426 -8.73 -21.22 -39.95
C LYS A 426 -8.08 -22.51 -39.40
N GLU A 427 -6.87 -22.81 -39.85
CA GLU A 427 -6.07 -23.92 -39.30
C GLU A 427 -5.79 -23.72 -37.80
N LYS A 428 -5.79 -24.81 -37.02
CA LYS A 428 -5.56 -24.83 -35.55
C LYS A 428 -6.41 -23.80 -34.76
N SER A 429 -7.53 -23.38 -35.33
CA SER A 429 -8.42 -22.35 -34.79
C SER A 429 -8.91 -22.61 -33.37
N GLY A 430 -9.07 -23.89 -32.98
CA GLY A 430 -9.35 -24.26 -31.59
C GLY A 430 -8.29 -23.73 -30.60
N LEU A 431 -7.01 -24.03 -30.83
CA LEU A 431 -5.91 -23.60 -29.95
C LEU A 431 -5.71 -22.07 -29.96
N LEU A 432 -5.86 -21.43 -31.12
CA LEU A 432 -5.84 -19.97 -31.21
C LEU A 432 -6.97 -19.33 -30.38
N ILE A 433 -8.19 -19.91 -30.44
CA ILE A 433 -9.33 -19.47 -29.63
C ILE A 433 -9.11 -19.78 -28.14
N ASP A 434 -8.43 -20.88 -27.78
CA ASP A 434 -8.06 -21.20 -26.39
C ASP A 434 -7.14 -20.12 -25.80
N TYR A 435 -6.03 -19.78 -26.48
CA TYR A 435 -5.11 -18.71 -26.04
C TYR A 435 -5.78 -17.34 -25.97
N LEU A 436 -6.57 -16.97 -26.98
CA LEU A 436 -7.36 -15.74 -26.95
C LEU A 436 -8.37 -15.74 -25.79
N SER A 437 -8.97 -16.89 -25.47
CA SER A 437 -9.89 -17.02 -24.33
C SER A 437 -9.18 -16.96 -22.99
N LEU A 438 -7.93 -17.45 -22.90
CA LEU A 438 -7.10 -17.30 -21.70
C LEU A 438 -6.75 -15.83 -21.47
N ALA A 439 -6.32 -15.11 -22.51
CA ALA A 439 -6.04 -13.68 -22.42
C ALA A 439 -7.27 -12.86 -22.00
N ALA A 440 -8.45 -13.14 -22.58
CA ALA A 440 -9.71 -12.51 -22.16
C ALA A 440 -10.06 -12.84 -20.70
N ALA A 441 -9.92 -14.10 -20.28
CA ALA A 441 -10.22 -14.51 -18.91
C ALA A 441 -9.26 -13.90 -17.88
N LEU A 442 -7.98 -13.71 -18.23
CA LEU A 442 -7.00 -12.98 -17.42
C LEU A 442 -7.30 -11.48 -17.34
N VAL A 443 -7.85 -10.86 -18.38
CA VAL A 443 -8.38 -9.49 -18.25
C VAL A 443 -9.61 -9.47 -17.34
N SER A 444 -10.54 -10.42 -17.49
CA SER A 444 -11.78 -10.52 -16.70
C SER A 444 -11.62 -11.00 -15.24
N ILE A 445 -10.50 -11.59 -14.82
CA ILE A 445 -10.28 -11.91 -13.40
C ILE A 445 -10.06 -10.63 -12.58
N CYS A 446 -9.65 -9.53 -13.21
CA CYS A 446 -9.45 -8.24 -12.55
C CYS A 446 -10.73 -7.70 -11.88
N ASP A 447 -11.93 -8.06 -12.37
CA ASP A 447 -13.19 -7.65 -11.74
C ASP A 447 -13.50 -8.36 -10.40
N VAL A 448 -12.71 -9.36 -10.01
CA VAL A 448 -12.75 -9.92 -8.63
C VAL A 448 -12.52 -8.82 -7.59
N VAL A 449 -11.54 -7.92 -7.82
CA VAL A 449 -11.30 -6.77 -6.93
C VAL A 449 -12.33 -5.64 -7.09
N ARG A 450 -13.45 -5.87 -7.79
CA ARG A 450 -14.63 -4.98 -7.82
C ARG A 450 -15.90 -5.66 -7.28
N SER A 451 -15.85 -6.95 -6.97
CA SER A 451 -16.98 -7.72 -6.45
C SER A 451 -17.33 -7.40 -4.99
N THR A 452 -18.61 -7.55 -4.63
CA THR A 452 -19.14 -7.23 -3.30
C THR A 452 -19.76 -8.47 -2.65
N ILE A 453 -19.53 -8.72 -1.35
CA ILE A 453 -19.95 -9.97 -0.70
C ILE A 453 -20.83 -9.77 0.54
N SER A 454 -21.98 -10.44 0.49
CA SER A 454 -22.85 -10.90 1.60
C SER A 454 -22.13 -11.44 2.85
N LEU A 455 -21.46 -10.60 3.64
CA LEU A 455 -20.94 -10.98 4.97
C LEU A 455 -22.08 -11.15 5.97
N TYR A 456 -22.02 -12.22 6.77
CA TYR A 456 -22.88 -12.51 7.93
C TYR A 456 -24.38 -12.72 7.62
N TYR A 457 -24.82 -12.43 6.40
CA TYR A 457 -26.19 -12.56 5.92
C TYR A 457 -26.22 -13.44 4.66
N PRO A 458 -27.31 -14.18 4.38
CA PRO A 458 -27.39 -15.06 3.20
C PRO A 458 -27.33 -14.28 1.87
N GLY A 459 -26.15 -14.27 1.23
CA GLY A 459 -25.92 -13.73 -0.10
C GLY A 459 -26.00 -14.78 -1.22
N GLU A 460 -25.91 -14.32 -2.47
CA GLU A 460 -25.75 -15.22 -3.62
C GLU A 460 -24.35 -15.89 -3.63
N LYS A 461 -24.27 -17.09 -4.22
CA LYS A 461 -22.99 -17.75 -4.43
C LYS A 461 -22.24 -17.07 -5.56
N LEU A 462 -21.18 -16.33 -5.24
CA LEU A 462 -20.28 -15.79 -6.25
C LEU A 462 -19.63 -16.92 -7.05
N SER A 463 -19.65 -16.76 -8.38
CA SER A 463 -19.03 -17.66 -9.34
C SER A 463 -18.44 -16.81 -10.46
N PHE A 464 -17.14 -16.93 -10.68
CA PHE A 464 -16.42 -16.17 -11.70
C PHE A 464 -16.05 -17.11 -12.84
N SER A 465 -16.75 -17.00 -13.96
CA SER A 465 -16.49 -17.79 -15.17
C SER A 465 -15.05 -17.61 -15.67
N SER A 466 -14.46 -16.41 -15.51
CA SER A 466 -13.05 -16.14 -15.77
C SER A 466 -12.10 -17.07 -15.00
N ILE A 467 -12.34 -17.29 -13.70
CA ILE A 467 -11.51 -18.18 -12.86
C ILE A 467 -11.66 -19.65 -13.29
N GLY A 468 -12.88 -20.08 -13.63
CA GLY A 468 -13.13 -21.40 -14.23
C GLY A 468 -12.36 -21.59 -15.54
N ASN A 469 -12.53 -20.63 -16.46
CA ASN A 469 -11.89 -20.65 -17.77
C ASN A 469 -10.35 -20.70 -17.67
N ILE A 470 -9.72 -19.90 -16.79
CA ILE A 470 -8.25 -19.93 -16.60
C ILE A 470 -7.79 -21.33 -16.16
N LYS A 471 -8.48 -21.94 -15.20
CA LYS A 471 -8.14 -23.29 -14.71
C LYS A 471 -8.27 -24.36 -15.79
N ASP A 472 -9.34 -24.34 -16.56
CA ASP A 472 -9.60 -25.37 -17.56
C ASP A 472 -8.68 -25.19 -18.78
N LEU A 473 -8.43 -23.94 -19.20
CA LEU A 473 -7.48 -23.62 -20.28
C LEU A 473 -6.04 -23.90 -19.88
N ALA A 474 -5.62 -23.60 -18.65
CA ALA A 474 -4.27 -23.92 -18.17
C ALA A 474 -3.98 -25.43 -18.24
N LYS A 475 -4.91 -26.27 -17.77
CA LYS A 475 -4.77 -27.75 -17.86
C LYS A 475 -4.81 -28.28 -19.28
N LYS A 476 -5.55 -27.62 -20.17
CA LYS A 476 -5.56 -27.96 -21.60
C LYS A 476 -4.18 -27.68 -22.21
N LEU A 477 -3.71 -26.45 -22.09
CA LEU A 477 -2.46 -25.97 -22.69
C LEU A 477 -1.19 -26.55 -22.04
N GLU A 478 -1.26 -27.03 -20.78
CA GLU A 478 -0.19 -27.81 -20.12
C GLU A 478 0.23 -29.03 -20.98
N ASN A 479 -0.72 -29.65 -21.68
CA ASN A 479 -0.52 -30.91 -22.40
C ASN A 479 -0.24 -30.73 -23.91
N GLU A 480 -0.31 -29.49 -24.43
CA GLU A 480 -0.10 -29.20 -25.86
C GLU A 480 1.40 -29.12 -26.21
N THR A 481 1.83 -29.84 -27.24
CA THR A 481 3.25 -29.85 -27.67
C THR A 481 3.52 -28.68 -28.61
N LEU A 482 3.85 -27.52 -28.04
CA LEU A 482 4.05 -26.27 -28.76
C LEU A 482 5.50 -25.79 -28.69
N GLY A 483 5.92 -25.04 -29.72
CA GLY A 483 7.22 -24.37 -29.72
C GLY A 483 7.27 -23.14 -28.81
N LEU A 484 8.37 -22.40 -28.91
CA LEU A 484 8.60 -21.11 -28.24
C LEU A 484 8.42 -19.90 -29.19
N GLY A 485 7.83 -20.13 -30.36
CA GLY A 485 7.78 -19.20 -31.48
C GLY A 485 9.13 -19.09 -32.20
N PRO A 486 9.33 -18.04 -33.01
CA PRO A 486 10.60 -17.81 -33.70
C PRO A 486 11.77 -17.64 -32.72
N GLU A 487 12.91 -18.28 -32.99
CA GLU A 487 14.08 -18.35 -32.08
C GLU A 487 14.50 -16.99 -31.51
N LEU A 488 14.47 -15.95 -32.33
CA LEU A 488 14.97 -14.61 -32.01
C LEU A 488 13.89 -13.66 -31.47
N SER A 489 12.67 -14.16 -31.25
CA SER A 489 11.56 -13.38 -30.67
C SER A 489 11.78 -13.04 -29.19
N VAL A 490 12.73 -13.68 -28.52
CA VAL A 490 13.14 -13.39 -27.13
C VAL A 490 14.64 -13.21 -27.06
N SER A 491 15.11 -12.07 -26.53
CA SER A 491 16.53 -11.74 -26.43
C SER A 491 16.80 -10.72 -25.31
N LYS A 492 18.05 -10.35 -25.08
CA LYS A 492 18.41 -9.27 -24.14
C LYS A 492 18.16 -7.86 -24.69
N PHE A 493 17.63 -7.71 -25.90
CA PHE A 493 17.50 -6.43 -26.63
C PHE A 493 16.87 -5.30 -25.80
N VAL A 494 15.82 -5.58 -25.02
CA VAL A 494 15.18 -4.58 -24.14
C VAL A 494 16.14 -3.97 -23.12
N GLN A 495 17.10 -4.75 -22.60
CA GLN A 495 18.06 -4.29 -21.59
C GLN A 495 19.04 -3.23 -22.15
N THR A 496 19.18 -3.15 -23.48
CA THR A 496 20.01 -2.18 -24.21
C THR A 496 19.19 -1.06 -24.86
N ASP A 497 17.96 -1.35 -25.28
CA ASP A 497 17.14 -0.46 -26.12
C ASP A 497 16.27 0.53 -25.32
N CYS A 498 15.99 0.21 -24.05
CA CYS A 498 15.18 1.02 -23.15
C CYS A 498 16.03 1.67 -22.03
N ASN A 499 15.44 2.57 -21.25
CA ASN A 499 16.10 3.35 -20.19
C ASN A 499 16.47 2.50 -18.96
N ASN A 500 17.45 1.62 -19.11
CA ASN A 500 17.83 0.64 -18.10
C ASN A 500 18.77 1.24 -17.04
N LYS A 501 18.28 1.32 -15.80
CA LYS A 501 18.99 1.84 -14.62
C LYS A 501 19.62 0.73 -13.76
N HIS A 502 19.72 -0.49 -14.30
CA HIS A 502 20.23 -1.67 -13.62
C HIS A 502 21.31 -2.38 -14.45
N ILE A 503 21.98 -3.34 -13.82
CA ILE A 503 23.05 -4.14 -14.42
C ILE A 503 22.53 -5.11 -15.49
N PRO A 504 23.40 -5.64 -16.38
CA PRO A 504 23.06 -6.76 -17.26
C PRO A 504 22.60 -8.01 -16.50
N TYR A 505 21.52 -8.63 -16.96
CA TYR A 505 21.04 -9.93 -16.47
C TYR A 505 20.88 -10.93 -17.62
N ASP A 506 20.84 -12.22 -17.29
CA ASP A 506 20.42 -13.28 -18.21
C ASP A 506 18.89 -13.36 -18.29
N ASN A 507 18.38 -13.79 -19.44
CA ASN A 507 16.97 -14.17 -19.59
C ASN A 507 16.82 -15.61 -19.07
N PHE A 508 15.68 -15.89 -18.44
CA PHE A 508 15.39 -17.23 -17.89
C PHE A 508 14.26 -17.89 -18.67
N LEU A 509 14.12 -19.21 -18.52
CA LEU A 509 13.03 -20.00 -19.08
C LEU A 509 12.52 -20.96 -18.00
N VAL A 510 11.21 -21.02 -17.83
CA VAL A 510 10.50 -21.99 -16.97
C VAL A 510 10.00 -23.15 -17.83
N GLU A 511 9.87 -24.36 -17.27
CA GLU A 511 9.24 -25.48 -17.97
C GLU A 511 7.76 -25.16 -18.26
N GLN A 512 7.27 -25.45 -19.47
CA GLN A 512 5.87 -25.21 -19.86
C GLN A 512 4.89 -25.79 -18.84
N LYS A 513 5.15 -27.02 -18.37
CA LYS A 513 4.33 -27.70 -17.37
C LYS A 513 4.25 -26.94 -16.04
N GLN A 514 5.38 -26.43 -15.55
CA GLN A 514 5.44 -25.64 -14.34
C GLN A 514 4.69 -24.32 -14.50
N ALA A 515 4.84 -23.63 -15.64
CA ALA A 515 4.13 -22.38 -15.91
C ALA A 515 2.61 -22.55 -15.89
N TYR A 516 2.06 -23.55 -16.60
CA TYR A 516 0.61 -23.79 -16.58
C TYR A 516 0.11 -24.36 -15.23
N THR A 517 0.95 -25.12 -14.52
CA THR A 517 0.65 -25.54 -13.14
C THR A 517 0.51 -24.34 -12.21
N ASP A 518 1.42 -23.37 -12.26
CA ASP A 518 1.39 -22.18 -11.39
C ASP A 518 0.30 -21.19 -11.80
N LEU A 519 -0.01 -21.08 -13.10
CA LEU A 519 -1.18 -20.35 -13.60
C LEU A 519 -2.49 -20.95 -13.08
N TRP A 520 -2.60 -22.28 -13.04
CA TRP A 520 -3.74 -22.98 -12.44
C TRP A 520 -3.84 -22.73 -10.94
N LYS A 521 -2.71 -22.79 -10.20
CA LYS A 521 -2.67 -22.50 -8.76
C LYS A 521 -3.14 -21.09 -8.45
N MET A 522 -2.59 -20.07 -9.12
CA MET A 522 -3.00 -18.67 -8.93
C MET A 522 -4.52 -18.46 -9.08
N ALA A 523 -5.14 -19.11 -10.07
CA ALA A 523 -6.59 -19.05 -10.25
C ALA A 523 -7.36 -19.80 -9.13
N ALA A 524 -6.89 -20.96 -8.69
CA ALA A 524 -7.48 -21.72 -7.59
C ALA A 524 -7.29 -21.06 -6.20
N GLU A 525 -6.17 -20.39 -5.99
CA GLU A 525 -5.87 -19.55 -4.83
C GLU A 525 -6.90 -18.41 -4.69
N ILE A 526 -7.14 -17.68 -5.79
CA ILE A 526 -8.12 -16.59 -5.84
C ILE A 526 -9.54 -17.14 -5.62
N GLU A 527 -9.92 -18.27 -6.24
CA GLU A 527 -11.21 -18.93 -5.97
C GLU A 527 -11.37 -19.33 -4.50
N THR A 528 -10.29 -19.79 -3.86
CA THR A 528 -10.32 -20.32 -2.49
C THR A 528 -10.72 -19.23 -1.50
N PHE A 529 -10.08 -18.06 -1.54
CA PHE A 529 -10.49 -16.97 -0.64
C PHE A 529 -11.83 -16.36 -1.05
N VAL A 530 -12.05 -16.06 -2.34
CA VAL A 530 -13.30 -15.42 -2.81
C VAL A 530 -14.54 -16.23 -2.41
N THR A 531 -14.50 -17.56 -2.56
CA THR A 531 -15.60 -18.43 -2.15
C THR A 531 -15.65 -18.72 -0.65
N ALA A 532 -14.64 -18.36 0.14
CA ALA A 532 -14.66 -18.49 1.60
C ALA A 532 -15.42 -17.36 2.28
N PHE A 533 -15.25 -16.11 1.82
CA PHE A 533 -15.89 -14.94 2.44
C PHE A 533 -17.43 -15.00 2.43
N SER A 534 -18.05 -15.68 1.45
CA SER A 534 -19.52 -15.90 1.41
C SER A 534 -20.04 -17.01 2.34
N LYS A 535 -19.20 -17.53 3.26
CA LYS A 535 -19.56 -18.64 4.16
C LYS A 535 -19.77 -18.22 5.63
N PHE A 536 -19.32 -17.04 6.05
CA PHE A 536 -19.30 -16.64 7.46
C PHE A 536 -20.65 -16.05 7.93
N ASP A 537 -21.14 -16.52 9.07
CA ASP A 537 -22.35 -16.02 9.76
C ASP A 537 -22.04 -14.91 10.79
N ASN A 538 -20.77 -14.74 11.17
CA ASN A 538 -20.34 -13.70 12.11
C ASN A 538 -18.83 -13.40 12.02
N VAL A 539 -18.39 -12.27 12.56
CA VAL A 539 -16.99 -11.81 12.47
C VAL A 539 -15.98 -12.73 13.20
N ARG A 540 -16.40 -13.57 14.16
CA ARG A 540 -15.47 -14.52 14.81
C ARG A 540 -15.05 -15.61 13.84
N GLN A 541 -15.97 -16.08 12.99
CA GLN A 541 -15.68 -17.05 11.94
C GLN A 541 -14.74 -16.46 10.88
N LEU A 542 -14.93 -15.18 10.52
CA LEU A 542 -13.99 -14.43 9.68
C LEU A 542 -12.60 -14.34 10.34
N GLN A 543 -12.51 -13.92 11.61
CA GLN A 543 -11.24 -13.83 12.34
C GLN A 543 -10.52 -15.19 12.41
N SER A 544 -11.25 -16.28 12.67
CA SER A 544 -10.72 -17.64 12.66
C SER A 544 -10.17 -18.03 11.28
N PHE A 545 -10.89 -17.74 10.19
CA PHE A 545 -10.40 -17.98 8.83
C PHE A 545 -9.15 -17.15 8.50
N LEU A 546 -9.13 -15.87 8.87
CA LEU A 546 -7.95 -15.01 8.71
C LEU A 546 -6.73 -15.58 9.45
N ARG A 547 -6.89 -15.99 10.71
CA ARG A 547 -5.79 -16.49 11.56
C ARG A 547 -5.31 -17.89 11.19
N PHE A 548 -6.21 -18.82 10.86
CA PHE A 548 -5.87 -20.24 10.68
C PHE A 548 -5.85 -20.72 9.23
N SER A 549 -6.60 -20.09 8.33
CA SER A 549 -6.70 -20.49 6.92
C SER A 549 -5.95 -19.56 5.95
N MET A 550 -5.82 -18.27 6.27
CA MET A 550 -5.12 -17.29 5.40
C MET A 550 -3.68 -17.06 5.84
N ALA A 551 -3.46 -16.44 7.00
CA ALA A 551 -2.14 -16.00 7.44
C ALA A 551 -1.05 -17.09 7.43
N PRO A 552 -1.30 -18.35 7.85
CA PRO A 552 -0.30 -19.42 7.82
C PRO A 552 0.15 -19.76 6.39
N ARG A 553 -0.77 -19.64 5.43
CA ARG A 553 -0.64 -20.16 4.06
C ARG A 553 -0.05 -19.13 3.08
N MET A 554 -0.02 -17.84 3.46
CA MET A 554 0.45 -16.73 2.60
C MET A 554 1.85 -16.86 1.99
N THR A 555 2.74 -17.69 2.54
CA THR A 555 4.10 -17.88 1.99
C THR A 555 4.34 -19.28 1.41
N ALA A 556 3.56 -20.27 1.81
CA ALA A 556 3.66 -21.65 1.30
C ALA A 556 2.76 -21.92 0.09
N ASP A 557 1.55 -21.35 0.08
CA ASP A 557 0.45 -21.78 -0.79
C ASP A 557 -0.12 -20.66 -1.70
N TYR A 558 0.27 -19.40 -1.48
CA TYR A 558 -0.25 -18.24 -2.23
C TYR A 558 0.86 -17.52 -3.00
N SER A 559 0.69 -17.45 -4.32
CA SER A 559 1.49 -16.61 -5.23
C SER A 559 1.42 -15.13 -4.83
N SER A 560 2.47 -14.35 -5.13
CA SER A 560 2.49 -12.91 -4.82
C SER A 560 1.35 -12.16 -5.50
N VAL A 561 0.95 -12.57 -6.70
CA VAL A 561 -0.22 -12.04 -7.41
C VAL A 561 -1.51 -12.37 -6.68
N ALA A 562 -1.75 -13.62 -6.27
CA ALA A 562 -2.95 -13.97 -5.49
C ALA A 562 -3.00 -13.24 -4.14
N ARG A 563 -1.84 -12.97 -3.50
CA ARG A 563 -1.76 -12.11 -2.30
C ARG A 563 -2.16 -10.66 -2.57
N GLY A 564 -1.67 -10.08 -3.66
CA GLY A 564 -2.06 -8.72 -4.06
C GLY A 564 -3.55 -8.60 -4.37
N PHE A 565 -4.10 -9.58 -5.11
CA PHE A 565 -5.53 -9.72 -5.33
C PHE A 565 -6.29 -9.87 -4.00
N TYR A 566 -5.81 -10.71 -3.07
CA TYR A 566 -6.42 -10.91 -1.76
C TYR A 566 -6.48 -9.63 -0.92
N GLN A 567 -5.38 -8.87 -0.81
CA GLN A 567 -5.35 -7.67 0.03
C GLN A 567 -6.36 -6.62 -0.44
N LEU A 568 -6.35 -6.29 -1.74
CA LEU A 568 -7.31 -5.34 -2.34
C LEU A 568 -8.75 -5.88 -2.34
N PHE A 569 -8.94 -7.20 -2.43
CA PHE A 569 -10.25 -7.84 -2.33
C PHE A 569 -10.82 -7.74 -0.91
N PHE A 570 -9.98 -8.00 0.11
CA PHE A 570 -10.40 -8.07 1.50
C PHE A 570 -10.72 -6.70 2.09
N ILE A 571 -9.85 -5.70 1.89
CA ILE A 571 -10.06 -4.33 2.36
C ILE A 571 -9.95 -3.37 1.18
N ARG A 572 -10.99 -2.54 1.00
CA ARG A 572 -11.10 -1.59 -0.11
C ARG A 572 -10.54 -0.22 0.25
N ASP A 573 -10.36 0.63 -0.76
CA ASP A 573 -9.86 2.02 -0.61
C ASP A 573 -10.73 2.89 0.32
N ASP A 574 -12.04 2.59 0.40
CA ASP A 574 -13.01 3.25 1.29
C ASP A 574 -13.07 2.62 2.71
N LYS A 575 -12.13 1.72 3.03
CA LYS A 575 -12.09 0.89 4.25
C LYS A 575 -13.27 -0.09 4.40
N SER A 576 -14.09 -0.34 3.37
CA SER A 576 -15.05 -1.43 3.39
C SER A 576 -14.36 -2.80 3.35
N ILE A 577 -14.96 -3.79 4.01
CA ILE A 577 -14.53 -5.19 3.98
C ILE A 577 -15.30 -5.89 2.87
N VAL A 578 -14.58 -6.47 1.89
CA VAL A 578 -15.12 -7.11 0.68
C VAL A 578 -16.24 -6.31 -0.02
N GLY A 579 -16.15 -4.97 0.01
CA GLY A 579 -17.00 -4.05 -0.74
C GLY A 579 -18.45 -3.92 -0.26
N LEU A 580 -18.72 -4.01 1.05
CA LEU A 580 -20.09 -3.91 1.61
C LEU A 580 -20.19 -2.94 2.80
N GLU A 581 -21.38 -2.87 3.42
CA GLU A 581 -21.70 -2.05 4.61
C GLU A 581 -20.79 -2.31 5.83
N GLU A 582 -20.08 -3.44 5.88
CA GLU A 582 -19.07 -3.68 6.91
C GLU A 582 -17.78 -2.93 6.57
N SER A 583 -17.28 -2.12 7.51
CA SER A 583 -15.99 -1.45 7.41
C SER A 583 -14.97 -2.04 8.40
N VAL A 584 -13.73 -1.57 8.34
CA VAL A 584 -12.74 -1.83 9.40
C VAL A 584 -13.29 -1.42 10.77
N GLY A 585 -13.97 -0.27 10.88
CA GLY A 585 -14.58 0.23 12.12
C GLY A 585 -15.73 -0.63 12.63
N SER A 586 -16.66 -1.07 11.77
CA SER A 586 -17.72 -2.00 12.21
C SER A 586 -17.14 -3.36 12.60
N THR A 587 -16.15 -3.85 11.86
CA THR A 587 -15.41 -5.08 12.16
C THR A 587 -14.71 -4.99 13.52
N ALA A 588 -14.07 -3.86 13.83
CA ALA A 588 -13.47 -3.58 15.13
C ALA A 588 -14.51 -3.62 16.27
N ILE A 589 -15.65 -2.93 16.11
CA ILE A 589 -16.74 -2.94 17.09
C ILE A 589 -17.28 -4.35 17.32
N ARG A 590 -17.57 -5.10 16.24
CA ARG A 590 -18.07 -6.48 16.34
C ARG A 590 -17.06 -7.43 16.98
N LEU A 591 -15.76 -7.19 16.83
CA LEU A 591 -14.70 -7.97 17.50
C LEU A 591 -14.57 -7.61 18.99
N MET A 592 -14.68 -6.33 19.35
CA MET A 592 -14.79 -5.89 20.75
C MET A 592 -16.04 -6.51 21.42
N GLU A 593 -17.19 -6.51 20.75
CA GLU A 593 -18.41 -7.15 21.25
C GLU A 593 -18.28 -8.67 21.39
N ASN A 594 -17.53 -9.33 20.51
CA ASN A 594 -17.23 -10.77 20.58
C ASN A 594 -16.29 -11.16 21.72
N LEU A 595 -15.77 -10.22 22.51
CA LEU A 595 -14.92 -10.49 23.67
C LEU A 595 -15.50 -9.92 24.97
N SER A 596 -15.66 -8.60 25.05
CA SER A 596 -15.91 -7.86 26.31
C SER A 596 -17.00 -6.79 26.20
N CYS A 597 -17.21 -6.19 25.03
CA CYS A 597 -18.00 -4.97 24.88
C CYS A 597 -19.49 -5.19 24.57
N ALA A 598 -19.98 -6.43 24.50
CA ALA A 598 -21.36 -6.74 24.10
C ALA A 598 -22.43 -5.96 24.92
N GLY A 599 -23.09 -5.00 24.27
CA GLY A 599 -24.04 -4.09 24.90
C GLY A 599 -23.45 -3.23 26.03
N THR A 600 -22.20 -2.80 25.92
CA THR A 600 -21.57 -1.91 26.91
C THR A 600 -22.08 -0.47 26.82
N SER A 601 -22.26 0.17 27.98
CA SER A 601 -22.70 1.56 28.07
C SER A 601 -21.62 2.59 27.68
N VAL A 602 -20.36 2.19 27.48
CA VAL A 602 -19.32 3.10 26.96
C VAL A 602 -19.37 3.26 25.43
N LEU A 603 -19.91 2.28 24.70
CA LEU A 603 -20.11 2.35 23.24
C LEU A 603 -21.54 2.74 22.84
N ASP A 604 -22.54 2.53 23.71
CA ASP A 604 -23.91 3.00 23.53
C ASP A 604 -24.04 4.52 23.84
N THR A 605 -23.38 5.34 23.01
CA THR A 605 -23.35 6.80 23.14
C THR A 605 -24.73 7.45 23.15
N ALA A 606 -25.70 6.82 22.49
CA ALA A 606 -27.09 7.29 22.41
C ALA A 606 -27.89 7.12 23.72
N SER A 607 -27.41 6.34 24.69
CA SER A 607 -28.08 6.17 26.01
C SER A 607 -27.39 6.88 27.17
N TRP A 608 -26.31 7.62 26.91
CA TRP A 608 -25.54 8.37 27.92
C TRP A 608 -26.41 9.36 28.71
N LYS A 609 -26.23 9.37 30.04
CA LYS A 609 -26.98 10.23 30.98
C LYS A 609 -26.06 10.97 31.94
N ILE A 610 -25.44 12.04 31.43
CA ILE A 610 -24.52 12.88 32.21
C ILE A 610 -25.26 13.52 33.41
N PRO A 611 -24.72 13.38 34.65
CA PRO A 611 -25.30 13.90 35.88
C PRO A 611 -24.98 15.38 36.10
N GLU A 612 -25.36 16.22 35.14
CA GLU A 612 -25.29 17.69 35.19
C GLU A 612 -26.70 18.26 34.98
N GLU A 613 -27.02 19.30 35.74
CA GLU A 613 -28.30 20.03 35.74
C GLU A 613 -28.25 21.28 34.85
N ASP A 614 -27.09 21.92 34.74
CA ASP A 614 -26.84 23.04 33.83
C ASP A 614 -26.88 22.57 32.35
N PRO A 615 -27.85 23.01 31.53
CA PRO A 615 -27.98 22.48 30.16
C PRO A 615 -26.78 22.78 29.26
N PHE A 616 -26.09 23.91 29.47
CA PHE A 616 -24.94 24.30 28.67
C PHE A 616 -23.71 23.48 29.03
N LYS A 617 -23.41 23.34 30.34
CA LYS A 617 -22.31 22.48 30.81
C LYS A 617 -22.56 21.02 30.43
N LYS A 618 -23.80 20.54 30.55
CA LYS A 618 -24.18 19.18 30.16
C LYS A 618 -23.88 18.91 28.69
N GLU A 619 -24.26 19.81 27.79
CA GLU A 619 -23.98 19.70 26.36
C GLU A 619 -22.50 19.88 26.02
N GLN A 620 -21.75 20.66 26.81
CA GLN A 620 -20.29 20.74 26.70
C GLN A 620 -19.60 19.43 27.14
N MET A 621 -20.02 18.85 28.27
CA MET A 621 -19.53 17.56 28.78
C MET A 621 -19.90 16.40 27.86
N HIS A 622 -21.07 16.45 27.22
CA HIS A 622 -21.49 15.47 26.23
C HIS A 622 -20.59 15.50 24.99
N ARG A 623 -20.28 16.69 24.48
CA ARG A 623 -19.36 16.85 23.34
C ARG A 623 -17.90 16.50 23.69
N ASP A 624 -17.43 16.79 24.91
CA ASP A 624 -16.12 16.32 25.40
C ASP A 624 -16.05 14.78 25.47
N ALA A 625 -17.11 14.12 25.98
CA ALA A 625 -17.18 12.67 26.03
C ALA A 625 -17.23 12.04 24.62
N LEU A 626 -18.07 12.58 23.72
CA LEU A 626 -18.22 12.11 22.34
C LEU A 626 -16.92 12.29 21.54
N SER A 627 -16.26 13.44 21.66
CA SER A 627 -15.00 13.71 20.96
C SER A 627 -13.87 12.77 21.39
N ARG A 628 -13.86 12.34 22.66
CA ARG A 628 -12.83 11.42 23.18
C ARG A 628 -13.08 9.98 22.78
N ILE A 629 -14.33 9.49 22.85
CA ILE A 629 -14.64 8.12 22.40
C ILE A 629 -14.52 8.00 20.88
N GLY A 630 -14.84 9.06 20.12
CA GLY A 630 -14.59 9.13 18.68
C GLY A 630 -13.12 8.93 18.36
N ALA A 631 -12.24 9.77 18.93
CA ALA A 631 -10.79 9.67 18.72
C ALA A 631 -10.23 8.27 19.10
N LEU A 632 -10.66 7.68 20.21
CA LEU A 632 -10.25 6.31 20.56
C LEU A 632 -10.75 5.26 19.55
N LEU A 633 -11.96 5.40 19.03
CA LEU A 633 -12.49 4.49 18.01
C LEU A 633 -11.79 4.67 16.66
N ASP A 634 -11.39 5.90 16.29
CA ASP A 634 -10.58 6.19 15.10
C ASP A 634 -9.17 5.55 15.24
N ASP A 635 -8.52 5.69 16.40
CA ASP A 635 -7.23 5.06 16.68
C ASP A 635 -7.32 3.53 16.69
N ILE A 636 -8.39 2.96 17.26
CA ILE A 636 -8.68 1.51 17.20
C ILE A 636 -8.91 1.07 15.75
N GLU A 637 -9.67 1.82 14.94
CA GLU A 637 -9.86 1.49 13.52
C GLU A 637 -8.53 1.48 12.76
N ASN A 638 -7.66 2.47 13.00
CA ASN A 638 -6.36 2.56 12.34
C ASN A 638 -5.37 1.45 12.77
N ALA A 639 -5.46 0.95 14.02
CA ALA A 639 -4.74 -0.24 14.46
C ALA A 639 -5.34 -1.54 13.90
N MET A 640 -6.67 -1.62 13.83
CA MET A 640 -7.39 -2.76 13.25
C MET A 640 -7.17 -2.89 11.75
N TYR A 641 -7.08 -1.78 11.00
CA TYR A 641 -6.69 -1.78 9.59
C TYR A 641 -5.33 -2.47 9.41
N LYS A 642 -4.32 -2.04 10.19
CA LYS A 642 -2.97 -2.63 10.15
C LYS A 642 -3.00 -4.13 10.47
N MET A 643 -3.72 -4.53 11.52
CA MET A 643 -3.82 -5.93 11.94
C MET A 643 -4.53 -6.81 10.89
N LEU A 644 -5.63 -6.33 10.30
CA LEU A 644 -6.40 -7.06 9.30
C LEU A 644 -5.64 -7.17 7.97
N SER A 645 -5.04 -6.07 7.48
CA SER A 645 -4.16 -6.10 6.31
C SER A 645 -2.97 -7.06 6.51
N ASN A 646 -2.47 -7.21 7.75
CA ASN A 646 -1.28 -8.02 8.00
C ASN A 646 -1.46 -9.48 7.57
N TYR A 647 -2.68 -10.03 7.69
CA TYR A 647 -2.99 -11.41 7.28
C TYR A 647 -2.82 -11.69 5.78
N GLY A 648 -2.58 -10.66 4.93
CA GLY A 648 -2.27 -10.80 3.50
C GLY A 648 -0.78 -10.70 3.13
N ASN A 649 0.09 -10.48 4.12
CA ASN A 649 1.53 -10.35 3.92
C ASN A 649 2.24 -11.70 3.88
N ASN A 650 3.46 -11.74 3.32
CA ASN A 650 4.38 -12.86 3.51
C ASN A 650 4.78 -12.99 5.01
N LYS A 651 5.16 -14.19 5.48
CA LYS A 651 5.43 -14.48 6.90
C LYS A 651 6.53 -13.60 7.52
N CYS A 652 7.57 -13.29 6.75
CA CYS A 652 8.63 -12.36 7.17
C CYS A 652 8.09 -10.95 7.44
N ARG A 653 7.13 -10.48 6.63
CA ARG A 653 6.46 -9.19 6.79
C ARG A 653 5.38 -9.22 7.86
N GLN A 654 4.65 -10.33 8.04
CA GLN A 654 3.70 -10.51 9.14
C GLN A 654 4.35 -10.18 10.48
N ARG A 655 5.44 -10.87 10.82
CA ARG A 655 6.20 -10.64 12.06
C ARG A 655 6.79 -9.23 12.18
N GLN A 656 7.15 -8.58 11.06
CA GLN A 656 7.65 -7.20 11.07
C GLN A 656 6.56 -6.19 11.44
N PHE A 657 5.35 -6.36 10.90
CA PHE A 657 4.20 -5.52 11.25
C PHE A 657 3.70 -5.77 12.67
N ASP A 658 3.67 -7.02 13.14
CA ASP A 658 3.29 -7.32 14.52
C ASP A 658 4.23 -6.61 15.51
N ASN A 659 5.54 -6.71 15.29
CA ASN A 659 6.58 -5.97 16.04
C ASN A 659 6.33 -4.45 16.03
N GLN A 660 6.01 -3.85 14.88
CA GLN A 660 5.67 -2.41 14.79
C GLN A 660 4.37 -2.03 15.51
N THR A 661 3.39 -2.94 15.57
CA THR A 661 2.07 -2.66 16.17
C THR A 661 2.00 -2.91 17.67
N ILE A 662 3.00 -3.57 18.29
CA ILE A 662 3.11 -3.71 19.77
C ILE A 662 2.91 -2.35 20.46
N VAL A 663 3.66 -1.32 20.06
CA VAL A 663 3.62 0.01 20.68
C VAL A 663 2.28 0.73 20.44
N ILE A 664 1.63 0.46 19.30
CA ILE A 664 0.30 1.00 18.97
C ILE A 664 -0.75 0.40 19.91
N TRP A 665 -0.75 -0.92 20.08
CA TRP A 665 -1.67 -1.61 21.00
C TRP A 665 -1.39 -1.29 22.48
N ASP A 666 -0.14 -1.01 22.84
CA ASP A 666 0.25 -0.51 24.17
C ASP A 666 -0.33 0.88 24.45
N THR A 667 -0.13 1.81 23.51
CA THR A 667 -0.71 3.16 23.55
C THR A 667 -2.24 3.12 23.59
N LEU A 668 -2.87 2.21 22.83
CA LEU A 668 -4.31 2.01 22.84
C LEU A 668 -4.84 1.45 24.16
N GLN A 669 -4.15 0.51 24.80
CA GLN A 669 -4.54 0.05 26.14
C GLN A 669 -4.50 1.21 27.15
N TYR A 670 -3.39 1.94 27.21
CA TYR A 670 -3.23 3.08 28.13
C TYR A 670 -4.30 4.15 27.88
N THR A 671 -4.57 4.48 26.62
CA THR A 671 -5.56 5.50 26.23
C THR A 671 -6.98 5.03 26.54
N SER A 672 -7.29 3.74 26.31
CA SER A 672 -8.58 3.12 26.69
C SER A 672 -8.79 3.18 28.20
N GLU A 673 -7.80 2.81 29.00
CA GLU A 673 -7.92 2.77 30.46
C GLU A 673 -8.17 4.15 31.03
N ASN A 674 -7.34 5.14 30.64
CA ASN A 674 -7.50 6.51 31.09
C ASN A 674 -8.84 7.11 30.62
N LEU A 675 -9.33 6.79 29.42
CA LEU A 675 -10.63 7.26 28.94
C LEU A 675 -11.79 6.59 29.69
N GLU A 676 -11.82 5.27 29.81
CA GLU A 676 -12.90 4.55 30.49
C GLU A 676 -12.98 4.95 31.98
N LEU A 677 -11.84 5.15 32.65
CA LEU A 677 -11.78 5.69 34.02
C LEU A 677 -12.26 7.15 34.09
N TYR A 678 -11.92 8.00 33.13
CA TYR A 678 -12.38 9.40 33.05
C TYR A 678 -13.91 9.48 32.84
N LEU A 679 -14.45 8.72 31.88
CA LEU A 679 -15.88 8.65 31.59
C LEU A 679 -16.67 8.14 32.80
N PHE A 680 -16.16 7.10 33.49
CA PHE A 680 -16.81 6.52 34.66
C PHE A 680 -16.78 7.45 35.88
N SER A 681 -15.63 8.06 36.18
CA SER A 681 -15.45 8.91 37.36
C SER A 681 -16.10 10.30 37.21
N LYS A 682 -16.00 10.92 36.02
CA LYS A 682 -16.45 12.30 35.80
C LYS A 682 -17.88 12.40 35.28
N PHE A 683 -18.34 11.43 34.49
CA PHE A 683 -19.64 11.49 33.80
C PHE A 683 -20.59 10.34 34.18
N ALA A 684 -20.16 9.38 35.02
CA ALA A 684 -20.90 8.16 35.34
C ALA A 684 -21.27 7.32 34.09
N ILE A 685 -20.45 7.40 33.05
CA ILE A 685 -20.56 6.64 31.79
C ILE A 685 -19.71 5.38 31.90
N GLY A 686 -20.25 4.22 31.50
CA GLY A 686 -19.57 2.93 31.57
C GLY A 686 -20.14 1.98 32.62
N ASP A 687 -19.88 0.69 32.44
CA ASP A 687 -20.45 -0.38 33.25
C ASP A 687 -19.66 -0.65 34.54
N ARG A 688 -20.32 -1.25 35.52
CA ARG A 688 -19.69 -1.79 36.74
C ARG A 688 -19.40 -3.28 36.57
N LEU A 689 -18.30 -3.74 37.15
CA LEU A 689 -17.86 -5.14 37.07
C LEU A 689 -18.90 -6.13 37.65
N ALA A 690 -19.68 -5.68 38.63
CA ALA A 690 -20.89 -6.36 39.10
C ALA A 690 -21.95 -5.31 39.52
N PRO A 691 -23.25 -5.66 39.59
CA PRO A 691 -24.34 -4.69 39.82
C PRO A 691 -24.23 -3.86 41.11
N ASP A 692 -23.56 -4.40 42.12
CA ASP A 692 -23.37 -3.81 43.44
C ASP A 692 -21.88 -3.44 43.71
N SER A 693 -20.98 -3.65 42.73
CA SER A 693 -19.57 -3.25 42.83
C SER A 693 -19.37 -1.75 42.58
N MET A 694 -18.32 -1.17 43.15
CA MET A 694 -17.85 0.19 42.86
C MET A 694 -16.84 0.23 41.71
N GLU A 695 -16.29 -0.91 41.30
CA GLU A 695 -15.27 -1.00 40.26
C GLU A 695 -15.88 -0.89 38.85
N PRO A 696 -15.25 -0.10 37.95
CA PRO A 696 -15.62 -0.07 36.54
C PRO A 696 -15.24 -1.39 35.83
N ALA A 697 -15.99 -1.74 34.79
CA ALA A 697 -15.76 -2.94 33.99
C ALA A 697 -14.56 -2.81 33.04
N LEU A 698 -14.27 -1.62 32.52
CA LEU A 698 -13.20 -1.33 31.54
C LEU A 698 -13.15 -2.32 30.34
N PRO A 699 -14.28 -2.58 29.65
CA PRO A 699 -14.35 -3.57 28.57
C PRO A 699 -13.49 -3.25 27.35
N VAL A 700 -13.28 -1.99 26.99
CA VAL A 700 -12.45 -1.61 25.82
C VAL A 700 -10.97 -1.86 26.15
N THR A 701 -10.54 -1.47 27.34
CA THR A 701 -9.20 -1.75 27.88
C THR A 701 -8.90 -3.25 27.90
N ALA A 702 -9.84 -4.07 28.36
CA ALA A 702 -9.68 -5.53 28.42
C ALA A 702 -9.52 -6.18 27.03
N PHE A 703 -10.14 -5.60 25.99
CA PHE A 703 -9.94 -6.00 24.60
C PHE A 703 -8.58 -5.53 24.06
N ALA A 704 -8.22 -4.26 24.24
CA ALA A 704 -6.94 -3.72 23.80
C ALA A 704 -5.76 -4.51 24.40
N TYR A 705 -5.86 -4.87 25.69
CA TYR A 705 -4.86 -5.69 26.37
C TYR A 705 -4.75 -7.11 25.80
N HIS A 706 -5.87 -7.80 25.56
CA HIS A 706 -5.88 -9.13 24.93
C HIS A 706 -5.26 -9.10 23.52
N THR A 707 -5.65 -8.12 22.70
CA THR A 707 -5.11 -7.96 21.34
C THR A 707 -3.61 -7.65 21.36
N LYS A 708 -3.16 -6.79 22.28
CA LYS A 708 -1.73 -6.52 22.49
C LYS A 708 -0.96 -7.78 22.86
N LEU A 709 -1.44 -8.56 23.84
CA LEU A 709 -0.77 -9.78 24.28
C LEU A 709 -0.70 -10.84 23.18
N ASN A 710 -1.76 -10.97 22.36
CA ASN A 710 -1.69 -11.80 21.15
C ASN A 710 -0.59 -11.31 20.20
N VAL A 711 -0.56 -10.03 19.83
CA VAL A 711 0.46 -9.46 18.90
C VAL A 711 1.89 -9.63 19.46
N MET A 712 2.09 -9.40 20.76
CA MET A 712 3.38 -9.60 21.42
C MET A 712 3.81 -11.07 21.40
N LEU A 713 2.90 -12.01 21.69
CA LEU A 713 3.13 -13.45 21.68
C LEU A 713 3.38 -13.99 20.26
N GLU A 714 2.60 -13.54 19.29
CA GLU A 714 2.73 -13.87 17.86
C GLU A 714 4.11 -13.40 17.33
N THR A 715 4.54 -12.20 17.73
CA THR A 715 5.91 -11.69 17.45
C THR A 715 7.00 -12.56 18.06
N ILE A 716 6.75 -13.21 19.21
CA ILE A 716 7.69 -14.21 19.75
C ILE A 716 7.64 -15.48 18.88
N LEU A 717 6.48 -16.12 18.78
CA LEU A 717 6.34 -17.49 18.28
C LEU A 717 6.66 -17.64 16.78
N SER A 718 6.25 -16.68 15.94
CA SER A 718 6.68 -16.59 14.53
C SER A 718 8.20 -16.42 14.35
N GLY A 719 8.93 -16.04 15.41
CA GLY A 719 10.39 -16.03 15.39
C GLY A 719 11.03 -17.42 15.47
N PHE A 720 10.31 -18.44 15.93
CA PHE A 720 10.77 -19.84 15.83
C PHE A 720 10.56 -20.39 14.42
N GLU A 721 9.39 -20.14 13.82
CA GLU A 721 9.11 -20.42 12.40
C GLU A 721 10.20 -19.83 11.50
N LEU A 722 10.45 -18.53 11.64
CA LEU A 722 11.44 -17.80 10.84
C LEU A 722 12.90 -18.06 11.30
N ASN A 723 13.13 -19.05 12.17
CA ASN A 723 14.45 -19.49 12.63
C ASN A 723 15.34 -18.35 13.20
N LEU A 724 14.71 -17.34 13.81
CA LEU A 724 15.36 -16.11 14.30
C LEU A 724 16.04 -16.26 15.66
N TYR A 725 15.82 -17.37 16.38
CA TYR A 725 16.40 -17.66 17.69
C TYR A 725 17.30 -18.90 17.61
N LYS A 726 18.54 -18.79 18.10
CA LYS A 726 19.44 -19.94 18.26
C LYS A 726 19.06 -20.75 19.51
N PRO A 727 19.50 -22.03 19.65
CA PRO A 727 19.09 -22.86 20.79
C PRO A 727 19.42 -22.27 22.17
N PHE A 728 20.49 -21.48 22.30
CA PHE A 728 20.80 -20.75 23.54
C PHE A 728 19.86 -19.57 23.85
N GLU A 729 19.17 -19.03 22.85
CA GLU A 729 18.16 -17.97 22.98
C GLU A 729 16.75 -18.54 23.16
N ALA A 730 16.50 -19.75 22.65
CA ALA A 730 15.19 -20.38 22.65
C ALA A 730 14.58 -20.48 24.06
N ALA A 731 15.40 -20.77 25.09
CA ALA A 731 14.93 -20.84 26.48
C ALA A 731 14.31 -19.53 26.96
N GLN A 732 15.03 -18.40 26.86
CA GLN A 732 14.50 -17.09 27.27
C GLN A 732 13.25 -16.68 26.48
N MET A 733 13.19 -17.04 25.19
CA MET A 733 12.05 -16.67 24.35
C MET A 733 10.79 -17.46 24.68
N TYR A 734 10.89 -18.77 24.95
CA TYR A 734 9.75 -19.55 25.42
C TYR A 734 9.34 -19.21 26.86
N TRP A 735 10.29 -18.89 27.75
CA TRP A 735 9.98 -18.38 29.08
C TRP A 735 9.15 -17.10 29.01
N TYR A 736 9.56 -16.14 28.17
CA TYR A 736 8.83 -14.90 27.98
C TYR A 736 7.48 -15.11 27.25
N ALA A 737 7.40 -16.03 26.28
CA ALA A 737 6.12 -16.43 25.67
C ALA A 737 5.13 -16.98 26.71
N SER A 738 5.61 -17.80 27.65
CA SER A 738 4.80 -18.28 28.77
C SER A 738 4.33 -17.13 29.66
N TYR A 739 5.21 -16.20 30.02
CA TYR A 739 4.87 -15.03 30.84
C TYR A 739 3.75 -14.17 30.21
N LEU A 740 3.80 -13.94 28.90
CA LEU A 740 2.73 -13.23 28.19
C LEU A 740 1.42 -14.04 28.13
N ALA A 741 1.50 -15.35 27.84
CA ALA A 741 0.34 -16.22 27.82
C ALA A 741 -0.32 -16.38 29.20
N GLU A 742 0.46 -16.32 30.29
CA GLU A 742 -0.04 -16.32 31.68
C GLU A 742 -0.81 -15.03 32.01
N ASN A 743 -0.26 -13.88 31.60
CA ASN A 743 -0.93 -12.59 31.73
C ASN A 743 -2.24 -12.53 30.91
N ASP A 744 -2.27 -13.10 29.71
CA ASP A 744 -3.49 -13.14 28.90
C ASP A 744 -4.50 -14.16 29.44
N HIS A 745 -4.04 -15.31 29.92
CA HIS A 745 -4.90 -16.28 30.62
C HIS A 745 -5.54 -15.63 31.85
N ALA A 746 -4.80 -14.83 32.63
CA ALA A 746 -5.36 -14.08 33.75
C ALA A 746 -6.39 -13.02 33.30
N ASN A 747 -6.11 -12.27 32.22
CA ASN A 747 -7.06 -11.32 31.63
C ASN A 747 -8.36 -12.02 31.19
N ILE A 748 -8.26 -13.14 30.47
CA ILE A 748 -9.42 -13.88 29.96
C ILE A 748 -10.21 -14.57 31.09
N SER A 749 -9.54 -15.38 31.92
CA SER A 749 -10.17 -16.20 32.97
C SER A 749 -10.75 -15.37 34.13
N VAL A 750 -10.13 -14.23 34.45
CA VAL A 750 -10.61 -13.33 35.51
C VAL A 750 -11.40 -12.16 34.89
N ARG A 751 -10.71 -11.23 34.21
CA ARG A 751 -11.28 -9.91 33.87
C ARG A 751 -12.39 -10.00 32.83
N VAL A 752 -12.15 -10.63 31.68
CA VAL A 752 -13.13 -10.75 30.59
C VAL A 752 -14.33 -11.61 30.98
N LYS A 753 -14.12 -12.73 31.69
CA LYS A 753 -15.23 -13.51 32.28
C LYS A 753 -16.05 -12.70 33.30
N GLN A 754 -15.41 -11.90 34.16
CA GLN A 754 -16.13 -11.04 35.11
C GLN A 754 -16.95 -9.97 34.41
N ILE A 755 -16.43 -9.31 33.37
CA ILE A 755 -17.15 -8.31 32.57
C ILE A 755 -18.43 -8.92 31.95
N ASN A 756 -18.30 -10.06 31.28
CA ASN A 756 -19.43 -10.75 30.64
C ASN A 756 -20.48 -11.20 31.67
N ASN A 757 -20.06 -11.82 32.78
CA ASN A 757 -20.99 -12.21 33.85
C ASN A 757 -21.63 -11.00 34.57
N GLY A 758 -20.88 -9.91 34.75
CA GLY A 758 -21.35 -8.63 35.27
C GLY A 758 -22.45 -8.01 34.42
N LYS A 759 -22.35 -8.12 33.09
CA LYS A 759 -23.40 -7.71 32.14
C LYS A 759 -24.68 -8.54 32.33
N LEU A 760 -24.59 -9.88 32.39
CA LEU A 760 -25.74 -10.75 32.66
C LEU A 760 -26.41 -10.43 34.02
N ALA A 761 -25.60 -10.29 35.07
CA ALA A 761 -26.06 -9.92 36.41
C ALA A 761 -26.75 -8.54 36.43
N SER A 762 -26.27 -7.60 35.61
CA SER A 762 -26.84 -6.25 35.48
C SER A 762 -28.20 -6.25 34.79
N VAL A 763 -28.40 -7.06 33.75
CA VAL A 763 -29.72 -7.26 33.12
C VAL A 763 -30.71 -7.90 34.11
N LEU A 764 -30.28 -8.92 34.87
CA LEU A 764 -31.08 -9.53 35.92
C LEU A 764 -31.40 -8.56 37.08
N SER A 765 -30.48 -7.66 37.41
CA SER A 765 -30.70 -6.57 38.38
C SER A 765 -31.73 -5.55 37.84
N LEU A 766 -31.67 -5.21 36.55
CA LEU A 766 -32.65 -4.34 35.89
C LEU A 766 -34.06 -4.97 35.91
N ALA A 767 -34.19 -6.28 35.69
CA ALA A 767 -35.46 -7.00 35.85
C ALA A 767 -36.06 -6.86 37.26
N LYS A 768 -35.21 -6.98 38.30
CA LYS A 768 -35.59 -6.75 39.70
C LYS A 768 -35.99 -5.27 39.95
N LYS A 769 -35.30 -4.31 39.35
CA LYS A 769 -35.61 -2.86 39.42
C LYS A 769 -36.96 -2.53 38.77
N ILE A 770 -37.28 -3.12 37.60
CA ILE A 770 -38.60 -2.96 36.94
C ILE A 770 -39.75 -3.47 37.82
N LYS A 771 -39.57 -4.62 38.49
CA LYS A 771 -40.58 -5.17 39.41
C LYS A 771 -40.84 -4.25 40.61
N LYS A 772 -39.79 -3.59 41.15
CA LYS A 772 -39.89 -2.66 42.28
C LYS A 772 -40.38 -1.25 41.90
N ALA A 773 -40.28 -0.84 40.63
CA ALA A 773 -40.66 0.50 40.19
C ALA A 773 -42.20 0.71 40.17
N LYS A 774 -42.66 1.88 40.62
CA LYS A 774 -44.04 2.37 40.39
C LYS A 774 -44.26 2.69 38.90
N ALA A 775 -45.51 2.75 38.45
CA ALA A 775 -45.83 3.18 37.08
C ALA A 775 -45.40 4.64 36.84
N GLY A 776 -44.88 4.93 35.65
CA GLY A 776 -44.34 6.24 35.26
C GLY A 776 -43.12 6.13 34.33
N PRO A 777 -42.60 7.26 33.80
CA PRO A 777 -41.60 7.25 32.72
C PRO A 777 -40.37 6.38 32.99
N LYS A 778 -39.79 6.49 34.20
CA LYS A 778 -38.61 5.72 34.63
C LYS A 778 -38.80 4.20 34.58
N LYS A 779 -40.04 3.69 34.69
CA LYS A 779 -40.34 2.26 34.56
C LYS A 779 -40.37 1.82 33.10
N GLU A 780 -40.85 2.67 32.20
CA GLU A 780 -40.86 2.41 30.76
C GLU A 780 -39.46 2.55 30.16
N GLU A 781 -38.64 3.48 30.65
CA GLU A 781 -37.19 3.52 30.33
C GLU A 781 -36.50 2.21 30.70
N PHE A 782 -36.67 1.74 31.94
CA PHE A 782 -36.07 0.48 32.39
C PHE A 782 -36.56 -0.72 31.58
N LYS A 783 -37.85 -0.77 31.19
CA LYS A 783 -38.37 -1.79 30.26
C LYS A 783 -37.70 -1.72 28.89
N LYS A 784 -37.57 -0.52 28.29
CA LYS A 784 -36.94 -0.33 26.96
C LYS A 784 -35.49 -0.81 26.99
N LEU A 785 -34.71 -0.39 27.98
CA LEU A 785 -33.32 -0.80 28.16
C LEU A 785 -33.18 -2.30 28.43
N HIS A 786 -34.03 -2.88 29.29
CA HIS A 786 -34.04 -4.32 29.53
C HIS A 786 -34.36 -5.11 28.28
N LYS A 787 -35.35 -4.67 27.48
CA LYS A 787 -35.72 -5.31 26.22
C LYS A 787 -34.52 -5.33 25.26
N ALA A 788 -33.94 -4.16 24.98
CA ALA A 788 -32.78 -4.02 24.09
C ALA A 788 -31.58 -4.88 24.53
N LEU A 789 -31.21 -4.86 25.81
CA LEU A 789 -30.12 -5.69 26.33
C LEU A 789 -30.44 -7.19 26.32
N THR A 790 -31.71 -7.58 26.48
CA THR A 790 -32.13 -9.00 26.43
C THR A 790 -32.12 -9.54 24.99
N GLU A 791 -32.45 -8.70 24.01
CA GLU A 791 -32.55 -9.08 22.60
C GLU A 791 -31.20 -9.02 21.88
N ALA A 792 -30.37 -8.00 22.12
CA ALA A 792 -29.06 -7.85 21.47
C ALA A 792 -27.89 -8.42 22.31
N ALA A 793 -27.74 -7.95 23.56
CA ALA A 793 -26.52 -8.22 24.33
C ALA A 793 -26.47 -9.61 24.97
N VAL A 794 -27.57 -10.09 25.58
CA VAL A 794 -27.60 -11.37 26.31
C VAL A 794 -27.26 -12.59 25.42
N PRO A 795 -27.71 -12.70 24.15
CA PRO A 795 -27.28 -13.77 23.25
C PRO A 795 -25.77 -13.71 22.97
N GLN A 796 -25.24 -12.52 22.68
CA GLN A 796 -23.82 -12.33 22.36
C GLN A 796 -22.92 -12.64 23.57
N VAL A 797 -23.26 -12.13 24.76
CA VAL A 797 -22.52 -12.42 26.01
C VAL A 797 -22.49 -13.92 26.32
N LYS A 798 -23.57 -14.66 26.05
CA LYS A 798 -23.57 -16.13 26.18
C LYS A 798 -22.65 -16.81 25.15
N SER A 799 -22.64 -16.33 23.91
CA SER A 799 -21.72 -16.82 22.87
C SER A 799 -20.25 -16.56 23.24
N ASN A 800 -19.95 -15.38 23.80
CA ASN A 800 -18.62 -15.02 24.30
C ASN A 800 -18.15 -15.98 25.41
N LEU A 801 -18.98 -16.17 26.45
CA LEU A 801 -18.64 -17.08 27.56
C LEU A 801 -18.44 -18.51 27.07
N LEU A 802 -19.30 -19.01 26.16
CA LEU A 802 -19.18 -20.34 25.59
C LEU A 802 -17.88 -20.51 24.78
N TYR A 803 -17.52 -19.52 23.95
CA TYR A 803 -16.24 -19.51 23.22
C TYR A 803 -15.04 -19.48 24.17
N ILE A 804 -15.10 -18.66 25.23
CA ILE A 804 -14.02 -18.54 26.21
C ILE A 804 -13.80 -19.87 26.93
N GLU A 805 -14.87 -20.47 27.46
CA GLU A 805 -14.82 -21.70 28.27
C GLU A 805 -14.53 -22.96 27.43
N GLN A 806 -15.00 -23.03 26.18
CA GLN A 806 -14.76 -24.20 25.33
C GLN A 806 -13.40 -24.15 24.61
N PHE A 807 -12.91 -22.96 24.25
CA PHE A 807 -11.75 -22.77 23.38
C PHE A 807 -10.70 -21.80 23.93
N LEU A 808 -11.03 -20.52 24.13
CA LEU A 808 -10.01 -19.46 24.27
C LEU A 808 -9.11 -19.67 25.49
N GLU A 809 -9.71 -19.79 26.68
CA GLU A 809 -8.98 -19.99 27.93
C GLU A 809 -8.19 -21.32 27.94
N PRO A 810 -8.77 -22.48 27.58
CA PRO A 810 -8.02 -23.73 27.39
C PRO A 810 -6.84 -23.63 26.41
N SER A 811 -7.01 -22.91 25.29
CA SER A 811 -5.95 -22.79 24.28
C SER A 811 -4.78 -21.91 24.75
N ILE A 812 -5.05 -20.79 25.41
CA ILE A 812 -4.00 -19.92 25.98
C ILE A 812 -3.26 -20.68 27.10
N LEU A 813 -3.98 -21.38 27.98
CA LEU A 813 -3.38 -22.18 29.05
C LEU A 813 -2.49 -23.30 28.50
N ALA A 814 -2.94 -24.00 27.45
CA ALA A 814 -2.13 -25.03 26.80
C ALA A 814 -0.82 -24.47 26.20
N ILE A 815 -0.87 -23.29 25.57
CA ILE A 815 0.31 -22.60 25.04
C ILE A 815 1.24 -22.14 26.16
N GLN A 816 0.71 -21.59 27.27
CA GLN A 816 1.48 -21.20 28.45
C GLN A 816 2.24 -22.41 29.03
N MET A 817 1.53 -23.50 29.30
CA MET A 817 2.09 -24.74 29.86
C MET A 817 3.13 -25.39 28.92
N LEU A 818 2.90 -25.33 27.60
CA LEU A 818 3.85 -25.82 26.61
C LEU A 818 5.13 -24.96 26.56
N CYS A 819 4.98 -23.63 26.51
CA CYS A 819 6.12 -22.70 26.43
C CYS A 819 7.03 -22.84 27.66
N ILE A 820 6.48 -22.83 28.89
CA ILE A 820 7.33 -22.98 30.08
C ILE A 820 8.04 -24.34 30.11
N ALA A 821 7.37 -25.40 29.68
CA ALA A 821 7.96 -26.75 29.65
C ALA A 821 9.07 -26.87 28.60
N VAL A 822 8.92 -26.31 27.40
CA VAL A 822 10.00 -26.28 26.38
C VAL A 822 11.18 -25.44 26.86
N SER A 823 10.94 -24.27 27.46
CA SER A 823 11.98 -23.44 28.09
C SER A 823 12.78 -24.22 29.13
N GLN A 824 12.09 -24.86 30.08
CA GLN A 824 12.70 -25.61 31.16
C GLN A 824 13.43 -26.89 30.68
N THR A 825 12.97 -27.51 29.59
CA THR A 825 13.69 -28.62 28.92
C THR A 825 15.01 -28.14 28.29
N LEU A 826 15.03 -26.97 27.66
CA LEU A 826 16.26 -26.38 27.10
C LEU A 826 17.27 -26.01 28.19
N LEU A 827 16.81 -25.47 29.32
CA LEU A 827 17.65 -25.21 30.50
C LEU A 827 18.22 -26.52 31.09
N LEU A 828 17.42 -27.59 31.13
CA LEU A 828 17.88 -28.92 31.56
C LEU A 828 18.96 -29.48 30.63
N TYR A 829 18.84 -29.36 29.30
CA TYR A 829 19.90 -29.75 28.36
C TYR A 829 21.19 -28.94 28.60
N GLN A 830 21.09 -27.64 28.86
CA GLN A 830 22.23 -26.79 29.19
C GLN A 830 22.93 -27.24 30.50
N LEU A 831 22.19 -27.60 31.55
CA LEU A 831 22.77 -28.17 32.78
C LEU A 831 23.45 -29.53 32.59
N LEU A 832 22.95 -30.33 31.63
CA LEU A 832 23.54 -31.60 31.25
C LEU A 832 24.78 -31.45 30.35
N GLY A 833 25.22 -30.21 30.08
CA GLY A 833 26.43 -29.90 29.32
C GLY A 833 26.26 -29.85 27.81
N ALA A 834 25.02 -29.89 27.29
CA ALA A 834 24.77 -29.84 25.87
C ALA A 834 25.19 -28.49 25.26
N ASN A 835 25.94 -28.52 24.16
CA ASN A 835 26.31 -27.30 23.46
C ASN A 835 25.08 -26.67 22.77
N MET A 836 24.67 -25.49 23.26
CA MET A 836 23.51 -24.71 22.79
C MET A 836 23.83 -23.79 21.58
N GLY A 837 25.03 -23.85 21.00
CA GLY A 837 25.43 -23.05 19.85
C GLY A 837 25.72 -21.57 20.16
N LYS A 838 26.05 -21.24 21.41
CA LYS A 838 26.38 -19.89 21.86
C LYS A 838 27.68 -19.39 21.19
N PRO A 839 27.74 -18.14 20.67
CA PRO A 839 28.96 -17.59 20.08
C PRO A 839 30.06 -17.34 21.13
N PRO A 840 31.33 -17.14 20.70
CA PRO A 840 32.41 -16.72 21.59
C PRO A 840 32.10 -15.38 22.30
N ALA A 841 32.69 -15.19 23.48
CA ALA A 841 32.48 -14.04 24.37
C ALA A 841 33.12 -12.73 23.86
N ILE A 842 32.67 -12.25 22.70
CA ILE A 842 32.98 -10.93 22.13
C ILE A 842 31.97 -9.88 22.65
N VAL A 843 30.79 -10.33 23.09
CA VAL A 843 29.69 -9.51 23.60
C VAL A 843 29.19 -10.14 24.91
N ASP A 844 28.75 -9.30 25.85
CA ASP A 844 28.19 -9.72 27.13
C ASP A 844 26.77 -10.30 27.00
N ASP A 845 26.41 -11.21 27.92
CA ASP A 845 25.11 -11.89 27.91
C ASP A 845 23.93 -10.95 28.18
N GLU A 846 24.10 -9.92 29.03
CA GLU A 846 23.07 -8.92 29.28
C GLU A 846 22.81 -8.09 28.01
N LEU A 847 23.86 -7.79 27.22
CA LEU A 847 23.73 -7.06 25.95
C LEU A 847 23.04 -7.92 24.89
N LEU A 848 23.32 -9.22 24.82
CA LEU A 848 22.62 -10.14 23.93
C LEU A 848 21.15 -10.28 24.32
N TYR A 849 20.85 -10.44 25.61
CA TYR A 849 19.48 -10.49 26.14
C TYR A 849 18.72 -9.20 25.82
N ASN A 850 19.27 -8.03 26.16
CA ASN A 850 18.63 -6.73 25.92
C ASN A 850 18.44 -6.41 24.43
N LEU A 851 19.34 -6.89 23.55
CA LEU A 851 19.16 -6.76 22.10
C LEU A 851 18.01 -7.65 21.62
N ARG A 852 17.91 -8.89 22.11
CA ARG A 852 16.86 -9.85 21.76
C ARG A 852 15.48 -9.38 22.25
N MET A 853 15.40 -8.86 23.47
CA MET A 853 14.17 -8.38 24.13
C MET A 853 13.74 -6.97 23.68
N LYS A 854 14.55 -6.27 22.88
CA LYS A 854 14.30 -4.90 22.40
C LYS A 854 12.87 -4.62 21.88
N PRO A 855 12.20 -5.51 21.10
CA PRO A 855 10.85 -5.26 20.58
C PRO A 855 9.79 -4.95 21.64
N TRP A 856 9.94 -5.51 22.84
CA TRP A 856 8.97 -5.38 23.92
C TRP A 856 9.40 -4.39 25.02
N ARG A 857 10.61 -3.83 24.93
CA ARG A 857 11.25 -3.05 26.02
C ARG A 857 10.49 -1.78 26.43
N SER A 858 9.61 -1.24 25.59
CA SER A 858 8.78 -0.08 25.92
C SER A 858 7.43 -0.44 26.55
N VAL A 859 7.06 -1.72 26.63
CA VAL A 859 5.77 -2.16 27.18
C VAL A 859 5.83 -2.17 28.70
N GLU A 860 4.93 -1.41 29.33
CA GLU A 860 4.87 -1.29 30.80
C GLU A 860 4.00 -2.38 31.47
N VAL A 861 2.98 -2.90 30.78
CA VAL A 861 2.00 -3.84 31.35
C VAL A 861 1.70 -5.00 30.37
N PRO A 862 2.12 -6.25 30.63
CA PRO A 862 3.10 -6.63 31.64
C PRO A 862 4.48 -6.08 31.24
N ALA A 863 5.28 -5.68 32.24
CA ALA A 863 6.61 -5.14 31.99
C ALA A 863 7.50 -6.16 31.27
N CYS A 864 8.30 -5.70 30.31
CA CYS A 864 9.34 -6.53 29.71
C CYS A 864 10.39 -6.91 30.77
N PRO A 865 10.59 -8.20 31.10
CA PRO A 865 11.50 -8.59 32.17
C PRO A 865 12.94 -8.20 31.90
N SER A 866 13.67 -7.87 32.96
CA SER A 866 15.10 -7.61 32.93
C SER A 866 15.92 -8.90 32.84
N PHE A 867 17.20 -8.75 32.48
CA PHE A 867 18.15 -9.85 32.49
C PHE A 867 18.33 -10.44 33.91
N THR A 868 18.28 -9.62 34.95
CA THR A 868 18.35 -10.05 36.35
C THR A 868 17.15 -10.90 36.73
N GLU A 869 15.92 -10.50 36.39
CA GLU A 869 14.72 -11.30 36.65
C GLU A 869 14.75 -12.64 35.90
N TYR A 870 15.32 -12.68 34.68
CA TYR A 870 15.55 -13.94 33.97
C TYR A 870 16.62 -14.83 34.64
N GLN A 871 17.69 -14.24 35.17
CA GLN A 871 18.70 -14.96 35.95
C GLN A 871 18.10 -15.52 37.26
N GLU A 872 17.30 -14.74 37.99
CA GLU A 872 16.61 -15.18 39.21
C GLU A 872 15.59 -16.29 38.91
N ALA A 873 14.78 -16.13 37.87
CA ALA A 873 13.83 -17.16 37.40
C ALA A 873 14.50 -18.46 36.93
N THR A 874 15.81 -18.43 36.65
CA THR A 874 16.60 -19.61 36.26
C THR A 874 17.64 -20.05 37.31
N GLU A 875 17.77 -19.36 38.46
CA GLU A 875 18.80 -19.66 39.47
C GLU A 875 18.64 -21.08 40.05
N PHE A 876 17.39 -21.55 40.18
CA PHE A 876 17.10 -22.93 40.58
C PHE A 876 17.92 -23.95 39.78
N TYR A 877 18.02 -23.77 38.46
CA TYR A 877 18.79 -24.64 37.58
C TYR A 877 20.30 -24.50 37.84
N THR A 878 20.82 -23.27 37.87
CA THR A 878 22.27 -23.00 38.09
C THR A 878 22.76 -23.49 39.46
N SER A 879 21.87 -23.59 40.45
CA SER A 879 22.19 -24.10 41.79
C SER A 879 22.67 -25.57 41.79
N PHE A 880 22.35 -26.36 40.76
CA PHE A 880 22.62 -27.80 40.72
C PHE A 880 24.12 -28.13 40.67
N ASP A 881 24.97 -27.22 40.19
CA ASP A 881 26.44 -27.41 40.15
C ASP A 881 27.10 -27.39 41.55
N LYS A 882 26.34 -26.99 42.58
CA LYS A 882 26.76 -27.04 43.98
C LYS A 882 26.42 -28.38 44.66
N LEU A 883 25.87 -29.36 43.93
CA LEU A 883 25.38 -30.64 44.45
C LEU A 883 26.28 -31.83 44.10
N GLY A 884 26.36 -32.82 45.01
CA GLY A 884 27.00 -34.11 44.74
C GLY A 884 26.22 -34.98 43.73
N PRO A 885 26.87 -35.96 43.07
CA PRO A 885 26.32 -36.65 41.90
C PRO A 885 24.93 -37.26 42.09
N ASP A 886 24.70 -38.03 43.16
CA ASP A 886 23.42 -38.70 43.41
C ASP A 886 22.28 -37.71 43.65
N MET A 887 22.56 -36.60 44.35
CA MET A 887 21.59 -35.53 44.57
C MET A 887 21.32 -34.74 43.28
N LYS A 888 22.33 -34.50 42.45
CA LYS A 888 22.17 -33.87 41.13
C LYS A 888 21.33 -34.74 40.19
N LYS A 889 21.58 -36.06 40.17
CA LYS A 889 20.78 -37.08 39.46
C LYS A 889 19.33 -37.12 39.93
N GLN A 890 19.08 -37.16 41.25
CA GLN A 890 17.71 -37.12 41.79
C GLN A 890 17.00 -35.81 41.46
N ARG A 891 17.70 -34.66 41.51
CA ARG A 891 17.14 -33.35 41.13
C ARG A 891 16.75 -33.30 39.66
N TYR A 892 17.54 -33.86 38.74
CA TYR A 892 17.15 -33.98 37.33
C TYR A 892 15.90 -34.84 37.14
N ILE A 893 15.78 -35.98 37.83
CA ILE A 893 14.59 -36.84 37.75
C ILE A 893 13.34 -36.09 38.26
N ASN A 894 13.47 -35.32 39.35
CA ASN A 894 12.37 -34.49 39.85
C ASN A 894 11.94 -33.43 38.81
N VAL A 895 12.89 -32.72 38.20
CA VAL A 895 12.63 -31.74 37.13
C VAL A 895 11.92 -32.38 35.95
N ILE A 896 12.32 -33.58 35.51
CA ILE A 896 11.64 -34.31 34.43
C ILE A 896 10.21 -34.70 34.83
N GLY A 897 9.98 -35.03 36.11
CA GLY A 897 8.64 -35.28 36.65
C GLY A 897 7.71 -34.06 36.61
N ASP A 898 8.24 -32.87 36.95
CA ASP A 898 7.48 -31.61 36.86
C ASP A 898 7.26 -31.17 35.40
N LEU A 899 8.29 -31.28 34.55
CA LEU A 899 8.19 -31.06 33.09
C LEU A 899 7.11 -31.92 32.45
N ARG A 900 7.13 -33.25 32.72
CA ARG A 900 6.09 -34.16 32.23
C ARG A 900 4.69 -33.75 32.69
N ARG A 901 4.53 -33.22 33.92
CA ARG A 901 3.21 -32.74 34.39
C ARG A 901 2.70 -31.58 33.53
N ASN A 902 3.57 -30.64 33.18
CA ASN A 902 3.22 -29.50 32.34
C ASN A 902 2.91 -29.93 30.89
N PHE A 903 3.76 -30.77 30.28
CA PHE A 903 3.51 -31.32 28.94
C PHE A 903 2.23 -32.17 28.91
N SER A 904 1.98 -33.06 29.87
CA SER A 904 0.74 -33.86 29.90
C SER A 904 -0.51 -33.01 30.13
N GLY A 905 -0.43 -31.93 30.92
CA GLY A 905 -1.55 -30.99 31.09
C GLY A 905 -1.87 -30.23 29.80
N SER A 906 -0.84 -29.72 29.11
CA SER A 906 -0.99 -29.11 27.77
C SER A 906 -1.55 -30.12 26.76
N LEU A 907 -1.03 -31.34 26.73
CA LEU A 907 -1.49 -32.41 25.83
C LEU A 907 -2.96 -32.75 26.05
N GLN A 908 -3.45 -32.77 27.29
CA GLN A 908 -4.87 -32.99 27.58
C GLN A 908 -5.72 -31.84 27.04
N LEU A 909 -5.39 -30.58 27.37
CA LEU A 909 -6.13 -29.40 26.88
C LEU A 909 -6.17 -29.33 25.34
N LEU A 910 -5.07 -29.67 24.67
CA LEU A 910 -4.99 -29.73 23.21
C LEU A 910 -5.80 -30.91 22.63
N SER A 911 -5.86 -32.04 23.32
CA SER A 911 -6.69 -33.19 22.92
C SER A 911 -8.18 -32.84 23.06
N ASP A 912 -8.59 -32.24 24.19
CA ASP A 912 -9.95 -31.76 24.43
C ASP A 912 -10.39 -30.74 23.35
N ILE A 913 -9.49 -29.88 22.87
CA ILE A 913 -9.76 -28.93 21.78
C ILE A 913 -9.98 -29.68 20.45
N VAL A 914 -9.10 -30.64 20.10
CA VAL A 914 -9.22 -31.43 18.86
C VAL A 914 -10.48 -32.30 18.87
N GLU A 915 -10.83 -32.93 19.99
CA GLU A 915 -12.07 -33.69 20.16
C GLU A 915 -13.32 -32.80 20.00
N LYS A 916 -13.30 -31.55 20.49
CA LYS A 916 -14.41 -30.59 20.28
C LYS A 916 -14.55 -30.16 18.81
N PHE A 917 -13.47 -30.16 18.02
CA PHE A 917 -13.56 -29.99 16.56
C PHE A 917 -14.14 -31.24 15.89
N ASP A 918 -13.68 -32.44 16.24
CA ASP A 918 -14.18 -33.71 15.67
C ASP A 918 -15.64 -34.00 16.05
N ALA A 919 -16.11 -33.49 17.19
CA ALA A 919 -17.51 -33.51 17.63
C ALA A 919 -18.39 -32.39 17.02
N ASP A 920 -17.88 -31.64 16.02
CA ASP A 920 -18.54 -30.53 15.32
C ASP A 920 -18.98 -29.34 16.22
N SER A 921 -18.61 -29.38 17.52
CA SER A 921 -19.06 -28.41 18.53
C SER A 921 -18.43 -27.03 18.39
N MET A 922 -17.23 -26.96 17.79
CA MET A 922 -16.51 -25.72 17.47
C MET A 922 -17.09 -24.95 16.28
N LYS A 923 -17.96 -25.58 15.47
CA LYS A 923 -18.51 -25.04 14.22
C LYS A 923 -19.11 -23.62 14.33
N PRO A 924 -19.83 -23.22 15.41
CA PRO A 924 -20.36 -21.86 15.55
C PRO A 924 -19.28 -20.76 15.54
N PHE A 925 -18.05 -21.09 15.95
CA PHE A 925 -16.93 -20.15 16.06
C PHE A 925 -15.95 -20.22 14.88
N PHE A 926 -15.87 -21.37 14.21
CA PHE A 926 -14.82 -21.69 13.22
C PHE A 926 -15.32 -21.99 11.80
N LYS A 927 -16.63 -21.91 11.51
CA LYS A 927 -17.22 -22.19 10.19
C LYS A 927 -16.42 -21.61 9.01
N GLY A 928 -15.98 -22.46 8.09
CA GLY A 928 -15.14 -22.11 6.95
C GLY A 928 -13.63 -22.25 7.20
N SER A 929 -13.22 -22.53 8.44
CA SER A 929 -11.83 -22.70 8.90
C SER A 929 -11.63 -23.91 9.83
N GLU A 930 -12.67 -24.73 10.05
CA GLU A 930 -12.67 -25.80 11.07
C GLU A 930 -11.53 -26.80 10.87
N LYS A 931 -11.22 -27.14 9.61
CA LYS A 931 -10.16 -28.09 9.26
C LYS A 931 -8.76 -27.55 9.58
N ASP A 932 -8.52 -26.29 9.25
CA ASP A 932 -7.20 -25.67 9.37
C ASP A 932 -6.91 -25.34 10.84
N ALA A 933 -7.91 -24.81 11.56
CA ALA A 933 -7.85 -24.63 13.01
C ALA A 933 -7.66 -25.96 13.76
N ARG A 934 -8.39 -27.02 13.38
CA ARG A 934 -8.16 -28.38 13.93
C ARG A 934 -6.74 -28.86 13.66
N LEU A 935 -6.25 -28.71 12.44
CA LEU A 935 -4.90 -29.16 12.04
C LEU A 935 -3.82 -28.40 12.81
N TRP A 936 -3.98 -27.09 13.00
CA TRP A 936 -3.11 -26.24 13.82
C TRP A 936 -2.95 -26.79 15.25
N TYR A 937 -4.06 -26.97 15.98
CA TYR A 937 -3.99 -27.49 17.35
C TYR A 937 -3.58 -28.96 17.42
N ASP A 938 -3.95 -29.81 16.46
CA ASP A 938 -3.49 -31.20 16.37
C ASP A 938 -1.98 -31.29 16.10
N ASN A 939 -1.40 -30.32 15.40
CA ASN A 939 0.04 -30.24 15.17
C ASN A 939 0.81 -29.76 16.41
N ILE A 940 0.27 -28.80 17.17
CA ILE A 940 0.79 -28.42 18.49
C ILE A 940 0.70 -29.61 19.47
N ARG A 941 -0.41 -30.36 19.44
CA ARG A 941 -0.62 -31.60 20.22
C ARG A 941 0.44 -32.66 19.92
N LYS A 942 0.80 -32.87 18.65
CA LYS A 942 1.89 -33.78 18.24
C LYS A 942 3.26 -33.30 18.73
N ALA A 943 3.56 -32.01 18.61
CA ALA A 943 4.81 -31.44 19.13
C ALA A 943 4.92 -31.64 20.66
N CYS A 944 3.82 -31.41 21.39
CA CYS A 944 3.73 -31.67 22.83
C CYS A 944 3.94 -33.16 23.18
N GLY A 945 3.47 -34.09 22.32
CA GLY A 945 3.74 -35.52 22.44
C GLY A 945 5.22 -35.87 22.24
N ALA A 946 5.85 -35.35 21.20
CA ALA A 946 7.27 -35.59 20.91
C ALA A 946 8.19 -35.13 22.05
N TYR A 947 7.87 -34.03 22.74
CA TYR A 947 8.60 -33.60 23.93
C TYR A 947 8.48 -34.58 25.12
N LEU A 948 7.36 -35.30 25.27
CA LEU A 948 7.24 -36.34 26.30
C LEU A 948 8.15 -37.54 25.99
N GLU A 949 8.27 -37.92 24.72
CA GLU A 949 9.18 -38.98 24.25
C GLU A 949 10.66 -38.59 24.44
N GLU A 950 11.04 -37.34 24.10
CA GLU A 950 12.38 -36.79 24.37
C GLU A 950 12.71 -36.81 25.87
N LEU A 951 11.76 -36.43 26.74
CA LEU A 951 11.94 -36.49 28.19
C LEU A 951 12.04 -37.92 28.74
N GLU A 952 11.34 -38.89 28.15
CA GLU A 952 11.49 -40.30 28.53
C GLU A 952 12.85 -40.87 28.10
N SER A 953 13.28 -40.58 26.87
CA SER A 953 14.62 -40.87 26.37
C SER A 953 15.70 -40.27 27.27
N LEU A 954 15.50 -39.03 27.74
CA LEU A 954 16.41 -38.34 28.66
C LEU A 954 16.42 -38.96 30.05
N GLU A 955 15.25 -39.26 30.63
CA GLU A 955 15.13 -39.84 31.96
C GLU A 955 15.78 -41.22 32.04
N LEU A 956 15.61 -42.04 31.00
CA LEU A 956 16.27 -43.35 30.88
C LEU A 956 17.80 -43.18 30.87
N LYS A 957 18.35 -42.32 30.02
CA LYS A 957 19.80 -42.03 29.95
C LYS A 957 20.38 -41.54 31.28
N ILE A 958 19.64 -40.71 32.01
CA ILE A 958 20.04 -40.22 33.34
C ILE A 958 19.98 -41.34 34.38
N LYS A 959 18.95 -42.21 34.35
CA LYS A 959 18.85 -43.38 35.24
C LYS A 959 20.00 -44.38 35.01
N SER A 960 20.39 -44.63 33.76
CA SER A 960 21.49 -45.54 33.38
C SER A 960 22.89 -44.92 33.37
N ASP A 961 23.04 -43.66 33.79
CA ASP A 961 24.33 -42.91 33.76
C ASP A 961 24.99 -42.88 32.37
N SER A 962 24.18 -42.94 31.31
CA SER A 962 24.59 -43.00 29.91
C SER A 962 24.29 -41.68 29.17
N VAL A 963 24.48 -40.55 29.86
CA VAL A 963 24.51 -39.22 29.25
C VAL A 963 25.94 -38.95 28.77
N GLU A 964 26.11 -38.84 27.46
CA GLU A 964 27.44 -38.65 26.86
C GLU A 964 27.96 -37.22 27.07
N SER A 965 29.28 -37.09 27.26
CA SER A 965 29.94 -35.84 27.64
C SER A 965 30.18 -34.83 26.51
N ASP A 966 29.93 -35.22 25.26
CA ASP A 966 30.10 -34.34 24.09
C ASP A 966 28.81 -34.22 23.27
N THR A 967 27.78 -33.65 23.89
CA THR A 967 26.46 -33.44 23.28
C THR A 967 26.27 -32.03 22.72
N LYS A 968 25.28 -31.89 21.84
CA LYS A 968 24.76 -30.63 21.30
C LYS A 968 23.24 -30.73 21.19
N VAL A 969 22.56 -29.59 21.22
CA VAL A 969 21.15 -29.53 20.82
C VAL A 969 21.06 -29.47 19.30
N LYS A 970 20.26 -30.36 18.70
CA LYS A 970 19.88 -30.33 17.28
C LYS A 970 18.39 -29.95 17.20
N ILE A 971 18.03 -29.12 16.21
CA ILE A 971 16.63 -28.95 15.80
C ILE A 971 16.27 -30.11 14.85
N SER A 972 15.25 -30.87 15.20
CA SER A 972 14.70 -31.98 14.43
C SER A 972 13.49 -31.53 13.60
N GLU A 973 12.92 -32.41 12.79
CA GLU A 973 11.67 -32.12 12.06
C GLU A 973 10.55 -31.76 13.04
N THR A 974 9.69 -30.82 12.66
CA THR A 974 8.63 -30.30 13.53
C THR A 974 7.25 -30.65 13.02
N PHE A 975 6.32 -30.83 13.95
CA PHE A 975 4.88 -30.89 13.65
C PHE A 975 4.28 -29.49 13.53
N HIS A 976 4.83 -28.48 14.22
CA HIS A 976 4.32 -27.10 14.22
C HIS A 976 5.47 -26.09 14.23
N GLU A 977 5.38 -25.07 13.37
CA GLU A 977 6.49 -24.13 13.10
C GLU A 977 6.91 -23.33 14.35
N TYR A 978 5.97 -23.06 15.25
CA TYR A 978 6.22 -22.35 16.52
C TYR A 978 6.86 -23.21 17.62
N PHE A 979 6.92 -24.54 17.42
CA PHE A 979 7.42 -25.50 18.42
C PHE A 979 8.40 -26.52 17.80
N PRO A 980 9.49 -26.06 17.14
CA PRO A 980 10.54 -26.95 16.63
C PRO A 980 11.08 -27.88 17.71
N ILE A 981 11.22 -29.16 17.42
CA ILE A 981 11.67 -30.17 18.39
C ILE A 981 13.18 -30.06 18.61
N TYR A 982 13.59 -29.80 19.85
CA TYR A 982 14.99 -29.76 20.25
C TYR A 982 15.42 -31.11 20.83
N THR A 983 16.24 -31.85 20.10
CA THR A 983 16.80 -33.15 20.52
C THR A 983 18.22 -32.98 21.05
N MET A 984 18.54 -33.55 22.21
CA MET A 984 19.92 -33.62 22.72
C MET A 984 20.65 -34.82 22.09
N VAL A 985 21.63 -34.55 21.24
CA VAL A 985 22.39 -35.56 20.46
C VAL A 985 23.90 -35.49 20.71
N THR A 986 24.58 -36.62 20.63
CA THR A 986 26.05 -36.69 20.56
C THR A 986 26.58 -35.94 19.35
N LYS A 987 27.76 -35.30 19.48
CA LYS A 987 28.53 -34.87 18.32
C LYS A 987 29.15 -36.09 17.62
N GLN A 988 28.54 -36.48 16.49
CA GLN A 988 29.30 -37.19 15.46
C GLN A 988 30.50 -36.33 15.06
N LYS A 989 31.68 -36.96 14.93
CA LYS A 989 32.96 -36.32 14.58
C LYS A 989 33.05 -36.03 13.09
#